data_AF-A0A409XX26-F1
#
_entry.id   AF-A0A409XX26-F1
#
_cell.length_a   1.000
_cell.length_b   1.000
_cell.length_c   1.000
_cell.angle_alpha   90.00
_cell.angle_beta   90.00
_cell.angle_gamma   90.00
#
_symmetry.space_group_name_H-M   'P 1'
#
loop_
_entity.id
_entity.type
_entity.pdbx_description
1 polymer ?
#
loop_
_entity_poly.entity_id
_entity_poly.type
_entity_poly.pdbx_seq_one_letter_code
_entity_poly.pdbx_strand_id
1 'polypeptide(L)'
;MNSQTLLNLVVILIALLGGFYQFYLKPRLDILGFGREIQSINNEYCKKVPQLSACEKSVLHQPTGLLFLACSNPQSRLHWIPGVGRLNATGASWDDYVATYDPKTSTITRLDALGFESPRGLSLHGMDVVPSAADPSELFIFLVNHRAPLNDLPKNVGADSVIEIFKTKLGSKAMTHIKTVKDPVILTPNDIVGSPDGKTFYFTNDHDSKVGLTRELDPILGTSKSSVGHCDIEKGCHYAIQNLQGSNGIAKAPNGTFYVANVISGGVSVLEAQADNTLVLTDFIPTDRPMDNLSIDSEGFLWAAAFPDVWTTLMKHFADPTFPSPTTALRFSANDDANATLRGEKYKVETIFEDDGHVASGISTVVYDVKRNLLFLSKLVIHQPSGLVYLACSTPESRAHWLPTMSQLNSTGASTKDYVAIYNPTTSDITRLTTPDFNNGRGLSVHGMDVVPSASDPDVLFVYLINHRIPLGNKSAAEVGADSVIEIFKTTVGGKVLEHIRTVEDPTVIIAPNDVVGSADGTSFYFTNDHGSRVGLSRYLELFGQKQSSVGYCHVESGCKFALTNTHASNGIAVAPNGTLYVADCVYGGVTVLEKQMDNTLVVTDTIKTEYALDNLAVDADGQLWASATPKVLMVVEHMKHPELSSPSAAYRISINTGVNAFYGEKYKVEKVFEDDGQVMTGITSVAYDSERNRLFIHGIASTKMLVCSL
;
A
#
# COMPACT_ATOMS: atom_id res chain seq x y z
N MET A 1 -29.34 -37.94 32.28
CA MET A 1 -28.60 -37.02 33.17
C MET A 1 -29.62 -36.25 33.98
N ASN A 2 -29.54 -36.20 35.31
CA ASN A 2 -30.51 -35.41 36.09
C ASN A 2 -30.20 -33.91 35.93
N SER A 3 -31.20 -33.05 36.13
CA SER A 3 -31.10 -31.59 35.96
C SER A 3 -29.93 -30.95 36.73
N GLN A 4 -29.64 -31.45 37.93
CA GLN A 4 -28.56 -30.96 38.79
C GLN A 4 -27.17 -31.35 38.29
N THR A 5 -27.03 -32.53 37.67
CA THR A 5 -25.78 -32.95 37.02
C THR A 5 -25.49 -32.09 35.80
N LEU A 6 -26.52 -31.78 35.00
CA LEU A 6 -26.41 -30.88 33.85
C LEU A 6 -26.03 -29.46 34.29
N LEU A 7 -26.66 -28.93 35.33
CA LEU A 7 -26.34 -27.60 35.87
C LEU A 7 -24.88 -27.52 36.35
N ASN A 8 -24.40 -28.52 37.08
CA ASN A 8 -23.01 -28.54 37.56
C ASN A 8 -21.99 -28.59 36.42
N LEU A 9 -22.26 -29.37 35.35
CA LEU A 9 -21.40 -29.42 34.17
C LEU A 9 -21.36 -28.07 33.43
N VAL A 10 -22.50 -27.38 33.32
CA VAL A 10 -22.57 -26.04 32.72
C VAL A 10 -21.78 -25.03 33.54
N VAL A 11 -21.89 -25.04 34.87
CA VAL A 11 -21.14 -24.13 35.75
C VAL A 11 -19.63 -24.35 35.64
N ILE A 12 -19.18 -25.62 35.63
CA ILE A 12 -17.76 -25.94 35.45
C ILE A 12 -17.28 -25.47 34.08
N LEU A 13 -18.05 -25.70 33.02
CA LEU A 13 -17.70 -25.25 31.67
C LEU A 13 -17.59 -23.72 31.60
N ILE A 14 -18.53 -22.97 32.19
CA ILE A 14 -18.48 -21.51 32.25
C ILE A 14 -17.24 -21.04 33.02
N ALA A 15 -16.89 -21.68 34.14
CA ALA A 15 -15.69 -21.35 34.90
C ALA A 15 -14.40 -21.61 34.10
N LEU A 16 -14.33 -22.72 33.38
CA LEU A 16 -13.20 -23.05 32.51
C LEU A 16 -13.08 -22.06 31.33
N LEU A 17 -14.20 -21.73 30.67
CA LEU A 17 -14.23 -20.74 29.58
C LEU A 17 -13.88 -19.34 30.08
N GLY A 18 -14.36 -18.95 31.26
CA GLY A 18 -14.03 -17.68 31.92
C GLY A 18 -12.56 -17.59 32.29
N GLY A 19 -11.98 -18.66 32.84
CA GLY A 19 -10.54 -18.76 33.11
C GLY A 19 -9.70 -18.69 31.83
N PHE A 20 -10.07 -19.42 30.78
CA PHE A 20 -9.40 -19.36 29.48
C PHE A 20 -9.47 -17.96 28.87
N TYR A 21 -10.64 -17.32 28.92
CA TYR A 21 -10.81 -15.95 28.45
C TYR A 21 -9.90 -14.98 29.23
N GLN A 22 -9.95 -15.00 30.56
CA GLN A 22 -9.24 -14.03 31.40
C GLN A 22 -7.72 -14.18 31.36
N PHE A 23 -7.21 -15.41 31.40
CA PHE A 23 -5.78 -15.67 31.60
C PHE A 23 -5.01 -16.00 30.32
N TYR A 24 -5.70 -16.36 29.24
CA TYR A 24 -5.06 -16.72 27.97
C TYR A 24 -5.51 -15.82 26.81
N LEU A 25 -6.82 -15.80 26.52
CA LEU A 25 -7.32 -15.12 25.32
C LEU A 25 -7.25 -13.59 25.44
N LYS A 26 -7.73 -13.01 26.55
CA LYS A 26 -7.75 -11.56 26.75
C LYS A 26 -6.34 -10.94 26.68
N PRO A 27 -5.32 -11.42 27.41
CA PRO A 27 -3.97 -10.85 27.30
C PRO A 27 -3.40 -10.91 25.88
N ARG A 28 -3.68 -12.00 25.14
CA ARG A 28 -3.29 -12.12 23.73
C ARG A 28 -4.01 -11.12 22.84
N LEU A 29 -5.32 -10.93 23.03
CA LEU A 29 -6.09 -9.92 22.32
C LEU A 29 -5.61 -8.51 22.63
N ASP A 30 -5.27 -8.23 23.89
CA ASP A 30 -4.72 -6.94 24.33
C ASP A 30 -3.38 -6.68 23.62
N ILE A 31 -2.46 -7.65 23.59
CA ILE A 31 -1.16 -7.57 22.87
C ILE A 31 -1.36 -7.31 21.39
N LEU A 32 -2.30 -8.02 20.76
CA LEU A 32 -2.61 -7.86 19.34
C LEU A 32 -3.30 -6.52 19.00
N GLY A 33 -3.71 -5.74 20.00
CA GLY A 33 -4.32 -4.43 19.82
C GLY A 33 -5.85 -4.44 19.70
N PHE A 34 -6.52 -5.53 20.05
CA PHE A 34 -7.97 -5.62 19.90
C PHE A 34 -8.69 -4.60 20.79
N GLY A 35 -9.37 -3.63 20.18
CA GLY A 35 -10.06 -2.54 20.88
C GLY A 35 -9.13 -1.47 21.45
N ARG A 36 -7.84 -1.46 21.06
CA ARG A 36 -6.92 -0.40 21.45
C ARG A 36 -7.27 0.90 20.75
N GLU A 37 -7.38 1.97 21.53
CA GLU A 37 -7.47 3.33 21.00
C GLU A 37 -6.06 3.83 20.67
N ILE A 38 -5.84 4.23 19.42
CA ILE A 38 -4.57 4.78 18.96
C ILE A 38 -4.57 6.27 19.22
N GLN A 39 -3.57 6.77 19.96
CA GLN A 39 -3.40 8.18 20.26
C GLN A 39 -2.49 8.84 19.22
N SER A 40 -2.80 10.06 18.82
CA SER A 40 -1.85 10.90 18.08
C SER A 40 -0.86 11.51 19.07
N ILE A 41 0.38 11.02 19.08
CA ILE A 41 1.45 11.51 19.97
C ILE A 41 2.64 11.93 19.13
N ASN A 42 3.00 13.22 19.19
CA ASN A 42 4.17 13.82 18.52
C ASN A 42 4.19 13.60 16.99
N ASN A 43 3.05 13.29 16.37
CA ASN A 43 2.94 13.07 14.93
C ASN A 43 2.84 14.37 14.13
N GLU A 44 2.41 15.46 14.76
CA GLU A 44 2.28 16.79 14.17
C GLU A 44 3.62 17.43 13.79
N TYR A 45 4.73 16.96 14.38
CA TYR A 45 6.09 17.46 14.12
C TYR A 45 6.82 16.69 13.01
N CYS A 46 6.17 15.70 12.39
CA CYS A 46 6.81 14.80 11.45
C CYS A 46 6.82 15.34 10.01
N LYS A 47 7.94 15.11 9.31
CA LYS A 47 8.10 15.40 7.88
C LYS A 47 8.37 14.11 7.12
N LYS A 48 7.56 13.82 6.10
CA LYS A 48 7.76 12.68 5.19
C LYS A 48 8.95 12.92 4.25
N VAL A 49 9.70 11.86 3.94
CA VAL A 49 10.81 11.85 2.97
C VAL A 49 10.48 10.83 1.87
N PRO A 50 9.61 11.18 0.90
CA PRO A 50 8.98 10.21 0.01
C PRO A 50 9.96 9.48 -0.92
N GLN A 51 11.15 10.04 -1.13
CA GLN A 51 12.21 9.41 -1.93
C GLN A 51 12.86 8.19 -1.23
N LEU A 52 12.62 7.99 0.06
CA LEU A 52 13.09 6.85 0.85
C LEU A 52 11.92 5.91 1.13
N SER A 53 11.55 5.13 0.11
CA SER A 53 10.45 4.16 0.19
C SER A 53 10.99 2.77 0.53
N ALA A 54 10.20 1.96 1.25
CA ALA A 54 10.54 0.56 1.54
C ALA A 54 11.84 0.34 2.29
N CYS A 55 12.19 1.31 3.14
CA CYS A 55 13.33 1.22 4.02
C CYS A 55 12.93 0.51 5.30
N GLU A 56 13.17 -0.81 5.36
CA GLU A 56 12.74 -1.64 6.48
C GLU A 56 13.63 -1.42 7.70
N LYS A 57 14.94 -1.28 7.49
CA LYS A 57 15.92 -0.95 8.53
C LYS A 57 16.59 0.40 8.29
N SER A 58 16.78 1.16 9.36
CA SER A 58 17.65 2.33 9.39
C SER A 58 18.63 2.32 10.56
N VAL A 59 19.82 2.90 10.35
CA VAL A 59 20.90 2.97 11.33
C VAL A 59 21.49 4.38 11.32
N LEU A 60 21.56 5.01 12.49
CA LEU A 60 22.08 6.37 12.63
C LEU A 60 23.57 6.32 12.98
N HIS A 61 24.41 6.96 12.16
CA HIS A 61 25.76 7.28 12.56
C HIS A 61 25.77 8.51 13.48
N GLN A 62 25.53 8.26 14.77
CA GLN A 62 25.33 9.24 15.85
C GLN A 62 26.30 10.44 15.81
N PRO A 63 27.63 10.27 15.65
CA PRO A 63 28.55 11.41 15.64
C PRO A 63 28.21 12.46 14.57
N THR A 64 27.75 12.00 13.40
CA THR A 64 27.55 12.81 12.20
C THR A 64 26.10 13.19 11.95
N GLY A 65 25.16 12.41 12.47
CA GLY A 65 23.72 12.54 12.17
C GLY A 65 23.33 11.98 10.80
N LEU A 66 24.24 11.30 10.09
CA LEU A 66 23.95 10.65 8.82
C LEU A 66 23.19 9.34 9.08
N LEU A 67 22.00 9.22 8.50
CA LEU A 67 21.17 8.03 8.59
C LEU A 67 21.46 7.11 7.40
N PHE A 68 21.66 5.83 7.64
CA PHE A 68 21.76 4.78 6.62
C PHE A 68 20.45 4.01 6.58
N LEU A 69 19.96 3.66 5.38
CA LEU A 69 18.67 3.00 5.18
C LEU A 69 18.80 1.85 4.18
N ALA A 70 18.25 0.68 4.51
CA ALA A 70 18.15 -0.46 3.61
C ALA A 70 16.78 -0.46 2.93
N CYS A 71 16.73 0.05 1.69
CA CYS A 71 15.51 0.40 0.97
C CYS A 71 15.23 -0.54 -0.21
N SER A 72 13.97 -0.56 -0.64
CA SER A 72 13.48 -1.47 -1.69
C SER A 72 12.43 -0.76 -2.55
N ASN A 73 11.75 -1.52 -3.41
CA ASN A 73 10.48 -1.14 -4.01
C ASN A 73 9.32 -1.81 -3.22
N PRO A 74 8.40 -1.04 -2.64
CA PRO A 74 7.21 -1.54 -1.94
C PRO A 74 6.35 -2.51 -2.75
N GLN A 75 6.22 -2.32 -4.07
CA GLN A 75 5.47 -3.24 -4.93
C GLN A 75 6.10 -4.65 -4.92
N SER A 76 7.42 -4.72 -4.85
CA SER A 76 8.12 -5.99 -4.73
C SER A 76 7.78 -6.72 -3.42
N ARG A 77 7.47 -6.00 -2.34
CA ARG A 77 7.21 -6.58 -1.02
C ARG A 77 5.81 -7.21 -0.93
N LEU A 78 4.91 -6.89 -1.86
CA LEU A 78 3.68 -7.67 -2.08
C LEU A 78 3.97 -9.10 -2.55
N HIS A 79 5.15 -9.31 -3.15
CA HIS A 79 5.55 -10.57 -3.76
C HIS A 79 6.67 -11.28 -2.99
N TRP A 80 7.61 -10.53 -2.42
CA TRP A 80 8.84 -11.06 -1.86
C TRP A 80 9.22 -10.38 -0.54
N ILE A 81 8.88 -11.05 0.55
CA ILE A 81 9.36 -10.78 1.91
C ILE A 81 9.27 -12.09 2.70
N PRO A 82 10.35 -12.90 2.70
CA PRO A 82 10.33 -14.23 3.28
C PRO A 82 9.89 -14.27 4.75
N GLY A 83 10.18 -13.23 5.54
CA GLY A 83 9.77 -13.12 6.95
C GLY A 83 8.27 -13.29 7.18
N VAL A 84 7.41 -12.88 6.23
CA VAL A 84 5.95 -13.05 6.31
C VAL A 84 5.42 -14.10 5.33
N GLY A 85 6.31 -14.95 4.78
CA GLY A 85 5.93 -16.07 3.91
C GLY A 85 5.67 -15.70 2.45
N ARG A 86 6.02 -14.49 2.00
CA ARG A 86 5.89 -14.10 0.59
C ARG A 86 7.12 -14.50 -0.20
N LEU A 87 6.91 -15.45 -1.10
CA LEU A 87 7.96 -16.17 -1.81
C LEU A 87 7.74 -16.15 -3.34
N ASN A 88 7.10 -15.11 -3.87
CA ASN A 88 6.92 -14.92 -5.31
C ASN A 88 8.15 -14.23 -5.94
N ALA A 89 9.13 -15.03 -6.38
CA ALA A 89 10.40 -14.53 -6.91
C ALA A 89 10.27 -13.71 -8.21
N THR A 90 9.22 -13.91 -9.01
CA THR A 90 9.03 -13.14 -10.25
C THR A 90 8.58 -11.70 -10.00
N GLY A 91 7.96 -11.44 -8.85
CA GLY A 91 7.60 -10.08 -8.42
C GLY A 91 8.61 -9.45 -7.47
N ALA A 92 9.72 -10.13 -7.17
CA ALA A 92 10.76 -9.62 -6.28
C ALA A 92 11.61 -8.52 -6.95
N SER A 93 12.04 -7.55 -6.16
CA SER A 93 13.07 -6.58 -6.49
C SER A 93 14.43 -7.18 -6.17
N TRP A 94 15.32 -7.15 -7.17
CA TRP A 94 16.72 -7.53 -7.04
C TRP A 94 17.65 -6.30 -7.07
N ASP A 95 17.07 -5.11 -7.13
CA ASP A 95 17.75 -3.82 -7.21
C ASP A 95 17.55 -2.99 -5.93
N ASP A 96 17.27 -3.67 -4.80
CA ASP A 96 17.23 -3.01 -3.49
C ASP A 96 18.59 -2.36 -3.19
N TYR A 97 18.57 -1.31 -2.37
CA TYR A 97 19.72 -0.43 -2.22
C TYR A 97 19.88 0.10 -0.81
N VAL A 98 21.13 0.43 -0.47
CA VAL A 98 21.42 1.24 0.71
C VAL A 98 21.43 2.70 0.31
N ALA A 99 20.73 3.55 1.08
CA ALA A 99 20.79 5.00 0.94
C ALA A 99 21.30 5.65 2.22
N THR A 100 21.89 6.84 2.08
CA THR A 100 22.16 7.73 3.21
C THR A 100 21.28 8.95 3.15
N TYR A 101 20.81 9.43 4.30
CA TYR A 101 20.06 10.67 4.47
C TYR A 101 20.78 11.61 5.44
N ASP A 102 21.08 12.82 4.99
CA ASP A 102 21.57 13.90 5.84
C ASP A 102 20.41 14.83 6.22
N PRO A 103 19.95 14.81 7.49
CA PRO A 103 18.83 15.63 7.93
C PRO A 103 19.13 17.14 7.89
N LYS A 104 20.40 17.54 7.94
CA LYS A 104 20.80 18.96 7.92
C LYS A 104 20.59 19.57 6.53
N THR A 105 20.86 18.79 5.49
CA THR A 105 20.78 19.24 4.08
C THR A 105 19.57 18.67 3.34
N SER A 106 18.85 17.74 3.96
CA SER A 106 17.84 16.89 3.30
C SER A 106 18.39 16.13 2.08
N THR A 107 19.70 15.85 2.06
CA THR A 107 20.35 15.17 0.93
C THR A 107 20.19 13.66 1.07
N ILE A 108 19.78 13.02 -0.02
CA ILE A 108 19.70 11.55 -0.13
C ILE A 108 20.77 11.09 -1.12
N THR A 109 21.52 10.07 -0.74
CA THR A 109 22.51 9.43 -1.62
C THR A 109 22.27 7.94 -1.65
N ARG A 110 21.88 7.40 -2.80
CA ARG A 110 21.89 5.95 -3.06
C ARG A 110 23.34 5.50 -3.21
N LEU A 111 23.74 4.45 -2.50
CA LEU A 111 25.11 3.95 -2.52
C LEU A 111 25.29 2.92 -3.64
N ASP A 112 26.29 3.12 -4.49
CA ASP A 112 26.69 2.17 -5.51
C ASP A 112 27.36 0.94 -4.86
N ALA A 113 26.87 -0.27 -5.19
CA ALA A 113 27.40 -1.53 -4.68
C ALA A 113 28.59 -2.01 -5.55
N LEU A 114 29.80 -1.53 -5.26
CA LEU A 114 31.00 -1.85 -6.01
C LEU A 114 31.51 -3.26 -5.71
N GLY A 115 31.89 -4.00 -6.75
CA GLY A 115 32.44 -5.36 -6.62
C GLY A 115 31.40 -6.42 -6.21
N PHE A 116 30.11 -6.07 -6.18
CA PHE A 116 29.04 -7.02 -5.93
C PHE A 116 28.55 -7.63 -7.25
N GLU A 117 29.11 -8.77 -7.63
CA GLU A 117 28.73 -9.49 -8.85
C GLU A 117 27.84 -10.69 -8.49
N SER A 118 26.54 -10.43 -8.29
CA SER A 118 25.54 -11.49 -8.05
C SER A 118 24.41 -11.38 -9.06
N PRO A 119 24.13 -12.43 -9.85
CA PRO A 119 22.98 -12.44 -10.77
C PRO A 119 21.63 -12.46 -10.04
N ARG A 120 21.63 -12.62 -8.71
CA ARG A 120 20.44 -12.59 -7.85
C ARG A 120 20.20 -11.23 -7.19
N GLY A 121 21.10 -10.27 -7.41
CA GLY A 121 20.99 -8.90 -6.89
C GLY A 121 20.87 -8.81 -5.36
N LEU A 122 20.31 -7.69 -4.91
CA LEU A 122 20.01 -7.37 -3.53
C LEU A 122 18.49 -7.35 -3.32
N SER A 123 18.02 -8.06 -2.30
CA SER A 123 16.69 -7.95 -1.74
C SER A 123 16.84 -7.77 -0.22
N LEU A 124 16.84 -6.51 0.23
CA LEU A 124 17.35 -6.14 1.53
C LEU A 124 16.29 -6.27 2.63
N HIS A 125 16.71 -6.44 3.87
CA HIS A 125 15.84 -6.48 5.06
C HIS A 125 16.59 -5.75 6.19
N GLY A 126 16.89 -6.44 7.29
CA GLY A 126 17.73 -5.91 8.37
C GLY A 126 19.15 -5.51 7.94
N MET A 127 19.74 -4.61 8.72
CA MET A 127 21.01 -3.96 8.43
C MET A 127 21.67 -3.44 9.71
N ASP A 128 22.99 -3.49 9.77
CA ASP A 128 23.79 -2.72 10.72
C ASP A 128 24.91 -1.94 10.02
N VAL A 129 25.30 -0.80 10.60
CA VAL A 129 26.40 0.04 10.13
C VAL A 129 27.34 0.34 11.28
N VAL A 130 28.54 -0.23 11.23
CA VAL A 130 29.47 -0.24 12.36
C VAL A 130 30.79 0.42 11.98
N PRO A 131 31.26 1.44 12.73
CA PRO A 131 32.59 1.99 12.53
C PRO A 131 33.67 0.92 12.72
N SER A 132 34.65 0.91 11.82
CA SER A 132 35.80 0.01 11.93
C SER A 132 36.62 0.35 13.18
N ALA A 133 37.00 -0.66 13.94
CA ALA A 133 37.90 -0.50 15.09
C ALA A 133 39.30 -0.03 14.65
N ALA A 134 39.70 -0.32 13.40
CA ALA A 134 40.98 0.09 12.86
C ALA A 134 40.97 1.55 12.35
N ASP A 135 39.85 1.99 11.76
CA ASP A 135 39.65 3.34 11.25
C ASP A 135 38.17 3.75 11.39
N PRO A 136 37.79 4.56 12.39
CA PRO A 136 36.41 4.98 12.59
C PRO A 136 35.80 5.80 11.43
N SER A 137 36.58 6.25 10.46
CA SER A 137 36.08 6.89 9.23
C SER A 137 35.63 5.86 8.17
N GLU A 138 36.07 4.62 8.31
CA GLU A 138 35.59 3.47 7.57
C GLU A 138 34.46 2.78 8.33
N LEU A 139 33.42 2.38 7.61
CA LEU A 139 32.24 1.74 8.15
C LEU A 139 32.07 0.37 7.48
N PHE A 140 31.75 -0.64 8.27
CA PHE A 140 31.21 -1.90 7.78
C PHE A 140 29.69 -1.79 7.69
N ILE A 141 29.10 -2.29 6.61
CA ILE A 141 27.66 -2.43 6.45
C ILE A 141 27.36 -3.92 6.35
N PHE A 142 26.59 -4.44 7.30
CA PHE A 142 26.09 -5.80 7.30
C PHE A 142 24.64 -5.77 6.84
N LEU A 143 24.28 -6.57 5.83
CA LEU A 143 22.96 -6.56 5.21
C LEU A 143 22.37 -7.96 5.19
N VAL A 144 21.13 -8.09 5.66
CA VAL A 144 20.31 -9.25 5.35
C VAL A 144 19.87 -9.16 3.88
N ASN A 145 20.18 -10.19 3.08
CA ASN A 145 19.82 -10.27 1.67
C ASN A 145 19.01 -11.56 1.40
N HIS A 146 17.73 -11.40 1.05
CA HIS A 146 16.78 -12.47 0.78
C HIS A 146 16.77 -12.88 -0.69
N ARG A 147 17.72 -13.70 -1.10
CA ARG A 147 17.84 -14.11 -2.51
C ARG A 147 16.87 -15.24 -2.86
N ALA A 148 16.43 -15.30 -4.11
CA ALA A 148 15.74 -16.48 -4.61
C ALA A 148 16.64 -17.74 -4.57
N PRO A 149 16.10 -18.93 -4.26
CA PRO A 149 16.79 -20.20 -4.44
C PRO A 149 17.05 -20.48 -5.93
N LEU A 150 18.18 -21.13 -6.23
CA LEU A 150 18.60 -21.42 -7.62
C LEU A 150 18.03 -22.74 -8.17
N ASN A 151 17.77 -23.72 -7.31
CA ASN A 151 17.56 -25.11 -7.72
C ASN A 151 16.12 -25.61 -7.53
N ASP A 152 15.23 -24.79 -6.97
CA ASP A 152 13.84 -25.18 -6.70
C ASP A 152 12.96 -23.92 -6.60
N LEU A 153 11.65 -24.10 -6.60
CA LEU A 153 10.69 -23.03 -6.37
C LEU A 153 10.77 -22.54 -4.92
N PRO A 154 10.77 -21.21 -4.70
CA PRO A 154 10.79 -20.63 -3.35
C PRO A 154 9.73 -21.20 -2.39
N LYS A 155 8.53 -21.51 -2.87
CA LYS A 155 7.47 -22.09 -2.03
C LYS A 155 7.80 -23.49 -1.46
N ASN A 156 8.75 -24.21 -2.07
CA ASN A 156 9.15 -25.55 -1.65
C ASN A 156 10.30 -25.52 -0.65
N VAL A 157 11.23 -24.56 -0.80
CA VAL A 157 12.52 -24.55 -0.08
C VAL A 157 12.79 -23.25 0.70
N GLY A 158 11.93 -22.25 0.54
CA GLY A 158 12.08 -20.90 1.06
C GLY A 158 13.14 -20.07 0.34
N ALA A 159 13.45 -18.90 0.90
CA ALA A 159 14.51 -18.05 0.38
C ALA A 159 15.92 -18.59 0.68
N ASP A 160 16.87 -18.28 -0.20
CA ASP A 160 18.31 -18.51 0.00
C ASP A 160 18.96 -17.27 0.64
N SER A 161 18.40 -16.89 1.80
CA SER A 161 18.82 -15.74 2.60
C SER A 161 20.29 -15.84 3.01
N VAL A 162 21.00 -14.71 2.97
CA VAL A 162 22.42 -14.58 3.34
C VAL A 162 22.66 -13.26 4.04
N ILE A 163 23.86 -13.11 4.61
CA ILE A 163 24.38 -11.82 5.06
C ILE A 163 25.41 -11.32 4.05
N GLU A 164 25.22 -10.13 3.52
CA GLU A 164 26.21 -9.43 2.69
C GLU A 164 26.98 -8.43 3.55
N ILE A 165 28.31 -8.42 3.43
CA ILE A 165 29.19 -7.50 4.13
C ILE A 165 29.79 -6.56 3.10
N PHE A 166 29.63 -5.26 3.34
CA PHE A 166 30.24 -4.19 2.57
C PHE A 166 31.12 -3.33 3.47
N LYS A 167 32.02 -2.57 2.86
CA LYS A 167 32.73 -1.46 3.50
C LYS A 167 32.43 -0.15 2.78
N THR A 168 32.37 0.95 3.52
CA THR A 168 32.23 2.29 2.97
C THR A 168 33.05 3.30 3.79
N LYS A 169 33.13 4.53 3.30
CA LYS A 169 33.64 5.67 4.07
C LYS A 169 32.50 6.64 4.31
N LEU A 170 32.55 7.33 5.44
CA LEU A 170 31.58 8.36 5.76
C LEU A 170 31.49 9.40 4.62
N GLY A 171 30.28 9.66 4.11
CA GLY A 171 30.03 10.59 3.01
C GLY A 171 30.38 10.06 1.61
N SER A 172 30.81 8.80 1.48
CA SER A 172 30.99 8.13 0.20
C SER A 172 29.64 7.94 -0.51
N LYS A 173 29.68 7.89 -1.84
CA LYS A 173 28.53 7.53 -2.69
C LYS A 173 28.50 6.05 -3.04
N ALA A 174 29.41 5.26 -2.48
CA ALA A 174 29.58 3.86 -2.83
C ALA A 174 29.94 3.02 -1.61
N MET A 175 29.54 1.75 -1.65
CA MET A 175 29.93 0.70 -0.72
C MET A 175 30.60 -0.43 -1.51
N THR A 176 31.73 -0.94 -1.03
CA THR A 176 32.48 -2.02 -1.69
C THR A 176 32.16 -3.35 -1.03
N HIS A 177 31.73 -4.33 -1.81
CA HIS A 177 31.45 -5.68 -1.30
C HIS A 177 32.72 -6.32 -0.75
N ILE A 178 32.58 -6.99 0.40
CA ILE A 178 33.65 -7.71 1.07
C ILE A 178 33.38 -9.21 0.99
N LYS A 179 32.17 -9.63 1.38
CA LYS A 179 31.84 -11.04 1.49
C LYS A 179 30.34 -11.29 1.51
N THR A 180 29.93 -12.37 0.85
CA THR A 180 28.63 -13.02 1.10
C THR A 180 28.83 -14.15 2.10
N VAL A 181 28.06 -14.16 3.19
CA VAL A 181 28.06 -15.21 4.22
C VAL A 181 26.80 -16.05 4.10
N LYS A 182 27.00 -17.33 3.82
CA LYS A 182 25.94 -18.34 3.74
C LYS A 182 26.30 -19.49 4.67
N ASP A 183 25.36 -19.84 5.54
CA ASP A 183 25.54 -20.90 6.54
C ASP A 183 24.16 -21.51 6.88
N PRO A 184 24.04 -22.82 7.20
CA PRO A 184 22.78 -23.42 7.62
C PRO A 184 22.13 -22.78 8.86
N VAL A 185 22.89 -22.13 9.73
CA VAL A 185 22.38 -21.38 10.89
C VAL A 185 21.67 -20.09 10.45
N ILE A 186 22.03 -19.53 9.28
CA ILE A 186 21.35 -18.39 8.65
C ILE A 186 20.12 -18.94 7.92
N LEU A 187 19.01 -19.08 8.66
CA LEU A 187 17.82 -19.77 8.19
C LEU A 187 16.77 -18.80 7.67
N THR A 188 16.27 -17.92 8.54
CA THR A 188 15.31 -16.85 8.23
C THR A 188 15.77 -15.54 8.88
N PRO A 189 16.96 -15.04 8.48
CA PRO A 189 17.54 -13.85 9.08
C PRO A 189 16.57 -12.67 8.99
N ASN A 190 16.36 -11.97 10.10
CA ASN A 190 15.49 -10.80 10.16
C ASN A 190 16.32 -9.52 10.32
N ASP A 191 17.10 -9.43 11.41
CA ASP A 191 17.97 -8.29 11.71
C ASP A 191 19.37 -8.72 12.19
N ILE A 192 20.31 -7.79 12.22
CA ILE A 192 21.74 -8.06 12.43
C ILE A 192 22.40 -6.98 13.31
N VAL A 193 23.40 -7.37 14.11
CA VAL A 193 24.37 -6.46 14.74
C VAL A 193 25.79 -6.91 14.42
N GLY A 194 26.52 -6.04 13.74
CA GLY A 194 27.89 -6.25 13.33
C GLY A 194 28.88 -5.91 14.43
N SER A 195 30.11 -6.42 14.31
CA SER A 195 31.21 -5.99 15.15
C SER A 195 32.14 -5.01 14.40
N PRO A 196 32.89 -4.16 15.14
CA PRO A 196 33.86 -3.23 14.57
C PRO A 196 35.03 -3.89 13.83
N ASP A 197 35.21 -5.22 13.92
CA ASP A 197 36.27 -5.92 13.20
C ASP A 197 35.87 -6.28 11.75
N GLY A 198 34.59 -6.13 11.39
CA GLY A 198 34.07 -6.45 10.06
C GLY A 198 33.96 -7.94 9.75
N LYS A 199 34.18 -8.81 10.74
CA LYS A 199 34.28 -10.27 10.61
C LYS A 199 33.25 -11.03 11.42
N THR A 200 32.81 -10.49 12.55
CA THR A 200 31.86 -11.15 13.46
C THR A 200 30.54 -10.39 13.55
N PHE A 201 29.45 -11.13 13.72
CA PHE A 201 28.11 -10.54 13.86
C PHE A 201 27.13 -11.51 14.55
N TYR A 202 26.11 -10.94 15.16
CA TYR A 202 24.93 -11.66 15.63
C TYR A 202 23.74 -11.32 14.74
N PHE A 203 22.84 -12.27 14.52
CA PHE A 203 21.65 -12.06 13.72
C PHE A 203 20.48 -12.85 14.30
N THR A 204 19.26 -12.35 14.11
CA THR A 204 18.04 -13.05 14.51
C THR A 204 17.54 -13.92 13.38
N ASN A 205 17.11 -15.15 13.68
CA ASN A 205 16.20 -15.89 12.82
C ASN A 205 14.79 -15.76 13.39
N ASP A 206 13.87 -15.24 12.60
CA ASP A 206 12.48 -15.03 13.04
C ASP A 206 11.66 -16.33 13.14
N HIS A 207 12.09 -17.41 12.50
CA HIS A 207 11.45 -18.73 12.49
C HIS A 207 12.50 -19.87 12.50
N ASP A 208 12.05 -21.09 12.82
CA ASP A 208 12.86 -22.33 12.78
C ASP A 208 12.75 -23.08 11.45
N SER A 209 11.96 -22.54 10.52
CA SER A 209 11.64 -23.16 9.25
C SER A 209 11.39 -22.10 8.20
N LYS A 210 11.81 -22.38 6.96
CA LYS A 210 11.69 -21.43 5.85
C LYS A 210 10.31 -21.44 5.17
N VAL A 211 9.59 -22.56 5.29
CA VAL A 211 8.27 -22.83 4.69
C VAL A 211 7.49 -23.82 5.56
N GLY A 212 6.19 -23.97 5.29
CA GLY A 212 5.36 -25.04 5.84
C GLY A 212 4.35 -24.59 6.89
N LEU A 213 3.33 -25.42 7.13
CA LEU A 213 2.18 -25.09 7.96
C LEU A 213 2.55 -24.74 9.41
N THR A 214 3.57 -25.39 9.98
CA THR A 214 4.03 -25.10 11.34
C THR A 214 4.62 -23.71 11.49
N ARG A 215 5.18 -23.15 10.42
CA ARG A 215 5.67 -21.78 10.34
C ARG A 215 4.51 -20.80 10.26
N GLU A 216 3.54 -21.06 9.39
CA GLU A 216 2.36 -20.20 9.18
C GLU A 216 1.47 -20.09 10.43
N LEU A 217 1.42 -21.16 11.25
CA LEU A 217 0.67 -21.17 12.50
C LEU A 217 1.44 -20.57 13.68
N ASP A 218 2.75 -20.32 13.56
CA ASP A 218 3.58 -19.87 14.69
C ASP A 218 3.13 -18.52 15.28
N PRO A 219 2.77 -17.48 14.49
CA PRO A 219 2.25 -16.23 15.05
C PRO A 219 0.99 -16.41 15.92
N ILE A 220 0.16 -17.41 15.61
CA ILE A 220 -1.08 -17.71 16.35
C ILE A 220 -0.80 -18.57 17.59
N LEU A 221 0.00 -19.62 17.42
CA LEU A 221 0.34 -20.55 18.50
C LEU A 221 1.33 -19.92 19.49
N GLY A 222 2.06 -18.90 19.05
CA GLY A 222 3.15 -18.25 19.76
C GLY A 222 4.19 -19.24 20.26
N THR A 223 4.70 -20.09 19.38
CA THR A 223 5.69 -21.08 19.80
C THR A 223 7.08 -20.47 19.90
N SER A 224 7.92 -21.03 20.78
CA SER A 224 9.30 -20.59 20.98
C SER A 224 10.21 -21.17 19.88
N LYS A 225 10.07 -20.68 18.65
CA LYS A 225 10.73 -21.22 17.45
C LYS A 225 11.68 -20.24 16.75
N SER A 226 12.03 -19.14 17.39
CA SER A 226 13.03 -18.19 16.86
C SER A 226 14.38 -18.35 17.57
N SER A 227 15.43 -17.77 17.02
CA SER A 227 16.80 -17.90 17.56
C SER A 227 17.66 -16.68 17.27
N VAL A 228 18.80 -16.57 17.95
CA VAL A 228 19.91 -15.70 17.55
C VAL A 228 21.08 -16.57 17.14
N GLY A 229 21.65 -16.31 15.98
CA GLY A 229 22.90 -16.89 15.52
C GLY A 229 24.08 -15.95 15.75
N HIS A 230 25.26 -16.52 15.90
CA HIS A 230 26.54 -15.81 15.85
C HIS A 230 27.38 -16.37 14.72
N CYS A 231 27.97 -15.49 13.91
CA CYS A 231 28.85 -15.87 12.81
C CYS A 231 30.22 -15.22 12.97
N ASP A 232 31.25 -15.98 12.63
CA ASP A 232 32.58 -15.49 12.32
C ASP A 232 32.88 -15.87 10.87
N ILE A 233 33.22 -14.89 10.03
CA ILE A 233 33.39 -15.12 8.59
C ILE A 233 34.51 -16.12 8.26
N GLU A 234 35.41 -16.40 9.19
CA GLU A 234 36.50 -17.37 9.05
C GLU A 234 36.17 -18.72 9.69
N LYS A 235 35.33 -18.74 10.74
CA LYS A 235 35.04 -19.95 11.55
C LYS A 235 33.66 -20.56 11.32
N GLY A 236 32.77 -19.88 10.61
CA GLY A 236 31.39 -20.31 10.38
C GLY A 236 30.42 -19.79 11.46
N CYS A 237 29.19 -20.29 11.43
CA CYS A 237 28.14 -19.83 12.34
C CYS A 237 27.70 -20.91 13.33
N HIS A 238 27.18 -20.48 14.48
CA HIS A 238 26.50 -21.34 15.46
C HIS A 238 25.31 -20.59 16.07
N TYR A 239 24.34 -21.31 16.64
CA TYR A 239 23.26 -20.67 17.39
C TYR A 239 23.82 -20.10 18.69
N ALA A 240 23.66 -18.79 18.88
CA ALA A 240 24.01 -18.12 20.12
C ALA A 240 22.95 -18.39 21.21
N ILE A 241 21.67 -18.45 20.83
CA ILE A 241 20.56 -18.91 21.66
C ILE A 241 19.42 -19.42 20.78
N GLN A 242 18.70 -20.45 21.24
CA GLN A 242 17.54 -21.03 20.55
C GLN A 242 16.32 -21.00 21.47
N ASN A 243 15.14 -21.32 20.90
CA ASN A 243 13.87 -21.35 21.60
C ASN A 243 13.45 -19.99 22.17
N LEU A 244 13.76 -18.91 21.45
CA LEU A 244 13.16 -17.60 21.70
C LEU A 244 11.80 -17.53 21.00
N GLN A 245 10.94 -16.61 21.43
CA GLN A 245 9.66 -16.35 20.78
C GLN A 245 9.77 -15.08 19.93
N GLY A 246 9.34 -15.15 18.66
CA GLY A 246 9.16 -13.98 17.80
C GLY A 246 10.38 -13.05 17.65
N SER A 247 11.61 -13.58 17.63
CA SER A 247 12.81 -12.75 17.47
C SER A 247 12.75 -11.94 16.18
N ASN A 248 12.90 -10.63 16.29
CA ASN A 248 12.84 -9.71 15.15
C ASN A 248 14.08 -8.79 15.18
N GLY A 249 13.92 -7.51 15.49
CA GLY A 249 15.02 -6.56 15.68
C GLY A 249 16.03 -7.00 16.74
N ILE A 250 17.30 -6.73 16.49
CA ILE A 250 18.38 -6.92 17.47
C ILE A 250 19.21 -5.66 17.60
N ALA A 251 19.55 -5.30 18.83
CA ALA A 251 20.42 -4.17 19.11
C ALA A 251 21.42 -4.54 20.22
N LYS A 252 22.61 -3.94 20.18
CA LYS A 252 23.65 -4.13 21.18
C LYS A 252 23.95 -2.80 21.87
N ALA A 253 23.81 -2.77 23.18
CA ALA A 253 24.20 -1.61 23.97
C ALA A 253 25.72 -1.53 24.16
N PRO A 254 26.27 -0.34 24.45
CA PRO A 254 27.70 -0.14 24.68
C PRO A 254 28.29 -1.00 25.80
N ASN A 255 27.47 -1.36 26.80
CA ASN A 255 27.85 -2.24 27.91
C ASN A 255 27.94 -3.74 27.51
N GLY A 256 27.61 -4.09 26.26
CA GLY A 256 27.64 -5.46 25.75
C GLY A 256 26.32 -6.22 25.89
N THR A 257 25.29 -5.65 26.50
CA THR A 257 23.95 -6.24 26.56
C THR A 257 23.32 -6.28 25.17
N PHE A 258 22.70 -7.40 24.83
CA PHE A 258 21.91 -7.57 23.61
C PHE A 258 20.43 -7.47 23.94
N TYR A 259 19.70 -6.75 23.09
CA TYR A 259 18.26 -6.63 23.14
C TYR A 259 17.69 -7.26 21.88
N VAL A 260 16.70 -8.13 22.02
CA VAL A 260 15.99 -8.75 20.90
C VAL A 260 14.51 -8.46 21.04
N ALA A 261 13.92 -7.83 20.02
CA ALA A 261 12.50 -7.56 19.98
C ALA A 261 11.71 -8.86 19.82
N ASN A 262 10.55 -8.90 20.47
CA ASN A 262 9.59 -9.98 20.35
C ASN A 262 8.33 -9.49 19.63
N VAL A 263 8.20 -9.90 18.37
CA VAL A 263 7.10 -9.52 17.47
C VAL A 263 5.83 -10.37 17.67
N ILE A 264 5.84 -11.36 18.57
CA ILE A 264 4.70 -12.24 18.81
C ILE A 264 4.02 -11.91 20.15
N SER A 265 4.76 -11.93 21.24
CA SER A 265 4.19 -11.71 22.58
C SER A 265 4.29 -10.27 23.06
N GLY A 266 5.00 -9.40 22.35
CA GLY A 266 5.29 -8.04 22.80
C GLY A 266 6.30 -8.05 23.95
N GLY A 267 7.45 -7.43 23.72
CA GLY A 267 8.47 -7.21 24.73
C GLY A 267 9.88 -7.34 24.17
N VAL A 268 10.87 -7.12 25.03
CA VAL A 268 12.29 -7.18 24.66
C VAL A 268 12.97 -8.25 25.51
N SER A 269 13.59 -9.24 24.86
CA SER A 269 14.50 -10.16 25.52
C SER A 269 15.84 -9.46 25.78
N VAL A 270 16.30 -9.51 27.03
CA VAL A 270 17.60 -8.99 27.47
C VAL A 270 18.56 -10.15 27.58
N LEU A 271 19.64 -10.10 26.81
CA LEU A 271 20.59 -11.19 26.66
C LEU A 271 22.02 -10.74 26.98
N GLU A 272 22.81 -11.63 27.58
CA GLU A 272 24.23 -11.40 27.86
C GLU A 272 25.11 -12.40 27.13
N ALA A 273 26.15 -11.88 26.47
CA ALA A 273 27.15 -12.69 25.79
C ALA A 273 28.06 -13.42 26.78
N GLN A 274 28.30 -14.69 26.49
CA GLN A 274 29.25 -15.54 27.19
C GLN A 274 30.60 -15.54 26.46
N ALA A 275 31.62 -16.12 27.09
CA ALA A 275 32.98 -16.15 26.55
C ALA A 275 33.11 -16.87 25.20
N ASP A 276 32.19 -17.79 24.90
CA ASP A 276 32.13 -18.54 23.64
C ASP A 276 31.23 -17.88 22.59
N ASN A 277 30.72 -16.68 22.86
CA ASN A 277 29.76 -15.93 22.04
C ASN A 277 28.32 -16.49 22.06
N THR A 278 28.01 -17.48 22.90
CA THR A 278 26.61 -17.82 23.20
C THR A 278 25.93 -16.70 23.99
N LEU A 279 24.60 -16.69 23.98
CA LEU A 279 23.78 -15.69 24.67
C LEU A 279 22.93 -16.38 25.73
N VAL A 280 22.80 -15.73 26.89
CA VAL A 280 21.91 -16.16 27.98
C VAL A 280 20.82 -15.13 28.16
N LEU A 281 19.56 -15.58 28.23
CA LEU A 281 18.42 -14.74 28.58
C LEU A 281 18.49 -14.37 30.08
N THR A 282 18.71 -13.09 30.37
CA THR A 282 18.85 -12.58 31.73
C THR A 282 17.59 -11.85 32.21
N ASP A 283 16.82 -11.28 31.29
CA ASP A 283 15.56 -10.61 31.60
C ASP A 283 14.62 -10.57 30.40
N PHE A 284 13.35 -10.24 30.65
CA PHE A 284 12.37 -9.92 29.61
C PHE A 284 11.60 -8.68 30.02
N ILE A 285 11.57 -7.67 29.14
CA ILE A 285 10.85 -6.42 29.36
C ILE A 285 9.49 -6.55 28.64
N PRO A 286 8.40 -6.85 29.35
CA PRO A 286 7.10 -6.98 28.71
C PRO A 286 6.60 -5.62 28.23
N THR A 287 5.93 -5.61 27.08
CA THR A 287 5.17 -4.47 26.57
C THR A 287 3.74 -4.90 26.31
N ASP A 288 2.87 -3.93 26.09
CA ASP A 288 1.48 -4.17 25.70
C ASP A 288 1.33 -4.45 24.20
N ARG A 289 2.41 -4.50 23.40
CA ARG A 289 2.34 -4.58 21.93
C ARG A 289 3.59 -5.20 21.28
N PRO A 290 3.45 -5.92 20.17
CA PRO A 290 4.58 -6.43 19.39
C PRO A 290 5.53 -5.36 18.90
N MET A 291 6.81 -5.71 18.86
CA MET A 291 7.89 -4.84 18.41
C MET A 291 8.64 -5.44 17.25
N ASP A 292 9.15 -4.55 16.40
CA ASP A 292 9.88 -4.86 15.18
C ASP A 292 11.37 -4.54 15.41
N ASN A 293 11.96 -3.56 14.71
CA ASN A 293 13.38 -3.25 14.91
C ASN A 293 13.68 -2.44 16.17
N LEU A 294 14.88 -2.70 16.69
CA LEU A 294 15.47 -2.01 17.84
C LEU A 294 16.63 -1.11 17.42
N SER A 295 16.86 -0.05 18.19
CA SER A 295 18.08 0.76 18.13
C SER A 295 18.49 1.29 19.51
N ILE A 296 19.77 1.62 19.68
CA ILE A 296 20.29 2.26 20.91
C ILE A 296 20.73 3.67 20.56
N ASP A 297 20.31 4.66 21.36
CA ASP A 297 20.78 6.02 21.20
C ASP A 297 22.12 6.29 21.92
N SER A 298 22.69 7.48 21.72
CA SER A 298 23.98 7.82 22.34
C SER A 298 23.95 7.98 23.86
N GLU A 299 22.76 8.04 24.48
CA GLU A 299 22.59 8.06 25.94
C GLU A 299 22.38 6.65 26.51
N GLY A 300 22.26 5.64 25.65
CA GLY A 300 22.06 4.25 26.04
C GLY A 300 20.59 3.89 26.22
N PHE A 301 19.64 4.74 25.82
CA PHE A 301 18.24 4.34 25.76
C PHE A 301 17.99 3.42 24.58
N LEU A 302 17.17 2.42 24.82
CA LEU A 302 16.70 1.52 23.78
C LEU A 302 15.42 2.10 23.16
N TRP A 303 15.34 2.03 21.84
CA TRP A 303 14.20 2.46 21.05
C TRP A 303 13.66 1.28 20.27
N ALA A 304 12.33 1.18 20.19
CA ALA A 304 11.65 0.14 19.42
C ALA A 304 10.55 0.74 18.55
N ALA A 305 10.50 0.28 17.30
CA ALA A 305 9.29 0.39 16.50
C ALA A 305 8.29 -0.69 16.94
N ALA A 306 7.02 -0.36 16.99
CA ALA A 306 6.00 -1.29 17.47
C ALA A 306 4.69 -1.18 16.70
N PHE A 307 3.96 -2.29 16.62
CA PHE A 307 2.69 -2.40 15.92
C PHE A 307 1.53 -2.42 16.92
N PRO A 308 0.84 -1.29 17.12
CA PRO A 308 -0.23 -1.23 18.11
C PRO A 308 -1.53 -1.89 17.66
N ASP A 309 -1.72 -2.12 16.36
CA ASP A 309 -2.79 -2.96 15.79
C ASP A 309 -2.16 -3.97 14.83
N VAL A 310 -1.86 -5.15 15.38
CA VAL A 310 -1.21 -6.25 14.65
C VAL A 310 -2.14 -6.84 13.61
N TRP A 311 -3.45 -6.87 13.90
CA TRP A 311 -4.44 -7.40 12.98
C TRP A 311 -4.51 -6.56 11.72
N THR A 312 -4.63 -5.24 11.87
CA THR A 312 -4.59 -4.31 10.72
C THR A 312 -3.26 -4.39 9.99
N THR A 313 -2.13 -4.50 10.71
CA THR A 313 -0.79 -4.57 10.10
C THR A 313 -0.60 -5.84 9.26
N LEU A 314 -0.85 -7.02 9.82
CA LEU A 314 -0.61 -8.30 9.14
C LEU A 314 -1.67 -8.60 8.08
N MET A 315 -2.95 -8.37 8.40
CA MET A 315 -4.04 -8.80 7.53
C MET A 315 -4.29 -7.76 6.43
N LYS A 316 -4.28 -6.46 6.74
CA LYS A 316 -4.65 -5.42 5.77
C LYS A 316 -3.42 -4.78 5.15
N HIS A 317 -2.57 -4.17 5.99
CA HIS A 317 -1.44 -3.37 5.51
C HIS A 317 -0.40 -4.19 4.75
N PHE A 318 -0.07 -5.41 5.19
CA PHE A 318 0.84 -6.22 4.41
C PHE A 318 0.20 -6.62 3.08
N ALA A 319 -1.06 -7.07 3.07
CA ALA A 319 -1.79 -7.41 1.84
C ALA A 319 -1.91 -6.23 0.87
N ASP A 320 -2.01 -5.03 1.42
CA ASP A 320 -2.22 -3.78 0.72
C ASP A 320 -1.57 -2.62 1.51
N PRO A 321 -0.35 -2.20 1.12
CA PRO A 321 0.39 -1.16 1.82
C PRO A 321 -0.29 0.22 1.91
N THR A 322 -1.43 0.47 1.23
CA THR A 322 -2.16 1.77 1.26
C THR A 322 -3.05 1.78 2.47
N PHE A 323 -3.33 0.59 3.02
CA PHE A 323 -4.04 0.49 4.26
C PHE A 323 -3.15 1.08 5.35
N PRO A 324 -3.59 2.13 6.07
CA PRO A 324 -2.79 2.70 7.13
C PRO A 324 -2.59 1.64 8.22
N SER A 325 -1.32 1.34 8.53
CA SER A 325 -0.95 0.51 9.67
C SER A 325 -0.56 1.44 10.82
N PRO A 326 -1.30 1.42 11.94
CA PRO A 326 -0.91 2.13 13.14
C PRO A 326 0.51 1.80 13.58
N THR A 327 1.18 2.75 14.24
CA THR A 327 2.59 2.64 14.63
C THR A 327 2.83 3.30 15.97
N THR A 328 3.81 2.77 16.72
CA THR A 328 4.33 3.41 17.93
C THR A 328 5.86 3.42 17.95
N ALA A 329 6.46 4.48 18.49
CA ALA A 329 7.85 4.48 18.96
C ALA A 329 7.88 4.39 20.48
N LEU A 330 8.53 3.34 20.99
CA LEU A 330 8.73 3.13 22.42
C LEU A 330 10.19 3.44 22.79
N ARG A 331 10.39 4.14 23.91
CA ARG A 331 11.69 4.35 24.54
C ARG A 331 11.76 3.58 25.86
N PHE A 332 12.88 2.90 26.07
CA PHE A 332 13.16 2.09 27.25
C PHE A 332 14.36 2.67 27.99
N SER A 333 14.22 2.76 29.32
CA SER A 333 15.27 3.22 30.23
C SER A 333 15.29 2.37 31.50
N ALA A 334 16.40 2.38 32.22
CA ALA A 334 16.43 1.83 33.58
C ALA A 334 15.48 2.64 34.48
N ASN A 335 14.84 1.97 35.44
CA ASN A 335 13.94 2.64 36.36
C ASN A 335 14.69 3.12 37.60
N ASP A 336 14.93 4.43 37.67
CA ASP A 336 15.64 5.08 38.78
C ASP A 336 14.73 5.41 39.98
N ASP A 337 13.41 5.13 39.90
CA ASP A 337 12.49 5.28 41.02
C ASP A 337 12.63 4.12 42.00
N ALA A 338 13.22 4.42 43.16
CA ALA A 338 13.42 3.46 44.25
C ALA A 338 12.14 2.69 44.64
N ASN A 339 10.95 3.31 44.58
CA ASN A 339 9.69 2.63 44.88
C ASN A 339 9.25 1.67 43.77
N ALA A 340 9.56 2.00 42.52
CA ALA A 340 9.29 1.13 41.38
C ALA A 340 10.27 -0.06 41.35
N THR A 341 11.55 0.18 41.64
CA THR A 341 12.55 -0.90 41.80
C THR A 341 12.17 -1.87 42.94
N LEU A 342 11.66 -1.35 44.07
CA LEU A 342 11.14 -2.17 45.18
C LEU A 342 9.92 -3.02 44.80
N ARG A 343 9.15 -2.62 43.79
CA ARG A 343 8.04 -3.40 43.20
C ARG A 343 8.49 -4.35 42.09
N GLY A 344 9.78 -4.39 41.77
CA GLY A 344 10.36 -5.23 40.72
C GLY A 344 10.28 -4.61 39.32
N GLU A 345 9.87 -3.35 39.17
CA GLU A 345 9.77 -2.64 37.90
C GLU A 345 11.14 -2.08 37.49
N LYS A 346 12.02 -2.93 36.93
CA LYS A 346 13.41 -2.57 36.59
C LYS A 346 13.56 -1.58 35.44
N TYR A 347 12.56 -1.48 34.56
CA TYR A 347 12.62 -0.69 33.34
C TYR A 347 11.41 0.24 33.25
N LYS A 348 11.63 1.44 32.72
CA LYS A 348 10.58 2.38 32.34
C LYS A 348 10.41 2.32 30.82
N VAL A 349 9.15 2.19 30.37
CA VAL A 349 8.77 2.17 28.96
C VAL A 349 7.88 3.37 28.69
N GLU A 350 8.22 4.17 27.69
CA GLU A 350 7.51 5.40 27.33
C GLU A 350 7.11 5.36 25.86
N THR A 351 5.84 5.66 25.59
CA THR A 351 5.38 5.96 24.24
C THR A 351 5.81 7.38 23.87
N ILE A 352 6.76 7.49 22.94
CA ILE A 352 7.29 8.78 22.50
C ILE A 352 6.59 9.27 21.24
N PHE A 353 6.15 8.34 20.38
CA PHE A 353 5.38 8.65 19.18
C PHE A 353 4.29 7.60 18.99
N GLU A 354 3.11 8.03 18.56
CA GLU A 354 2.03 7.13 18.15
C GLU A 354 1.20 7.79 17.05
N ASP A 355 0.85 6.99 16.04
CA ASP A 355 0.07 7.42 14.88
C ASP A 355 -0.81 6.27 14.40
N ASP A 356 -1.98 6.60 13.87
CA ASP A 356 -2.94 5.63 13.33
C ASP A 356 -2.60 5.14 11.92
N GLY A 357 -1.50 5.65 11.36
CA GLY A 357 -0.94 5.24 10.09
C GLY A 357 -1.19 6.22 8.95
N HIS A 358 -1.67 7.44 9.24
CA HIS A 358 -1.85 8.50 8.25
C HIS A 358 -0.59 9.40 8.09
N VAL A 359 0.16 9.61 9.18
CA VAL A 359 1.44 10.35 9.17
C VAL A 359 2.62 9.39 9.06
N ALA A 360 2.67 8.39 9.94
CA ALA A 360 3.69 7.36 9.94
C ALA A 360 2.98 6.01 10.10
N SER A 361 3.02 5.26 9.01
CA SER A 361 2.28 4.02 8.86
C SER A 361 3.25 2.87 8.95
N GLY A 362 2.89 1.68 9.43
CA GLY A 362 3.73 0.46 9.38
C GLY A 362 5.24 0.64 9.61
N ILE A 363 5.64 1.49 10.56
CA ILE A 363 7.06 1.79 10.79
C ILE A 363 7.71 0.58 11.44
N SER A 364 8.77 0.11 10.80
CA SER A 364 9.53 -1.06 11.24
C SER A 364 10.80 -0.68 12.01
N THR A 365 11.30 0.55 11.87
CA THR A 365 12.48 1.04 12.62
C THR A 365 12.30 2.45 13.15
N VAL A 366 12.74 2.65 14.39
CA VAL A 366 12.86 3.97 15.05
C VAL A 366 14.31 4.19 15.46
N VAL A 367 14.87 5.36 15.17
CA VAL A 367 16.18 5.78 15.66
C VAL A 367 16.15 7.23 16.15
N TYR A 368 16.75 7.49 17.30
CA TYR A 368 16.79 8.83 17.89
C TYR A 368 18.20 9.42 17.87
N ASP A 369 18.33 10.63 17.32
CA ASP A 369 19.53 11.46 17.38
C ASP A 369 19.41 12.40 18.58
N VAL A 370 20.03 12.02 19.70
CA VAL A 370 20.04 12.82 20.94
C VAL A 370 20.63 14.21 20.68
N LYS A 371 21.72 14.28 19.91
CA LYS A 371 22.48 15.52 19.70
C LYS A 371 21.68 16.55 18.90
N ARG A 372 20.88 16.09 17.93
CA ARG A 372 20.09 16.96 17.03
C ARG A 372 18.62 17.02 17.42
N ASN A 373 18.21 16.23 18.42
CA ASN A 373 16.83 16.06 18.85
C ASN A 373 15.90 15.70 17.68
N LEU A 374 16.27 14.66 16.92
CA LEU A 374 15.50 14.16 15.78
C LEU A 374 15.12 12.70 15.99
N LEU A 375 13.84 12.38 15.78
CA LEU A 375 13.34 11.02 15.72
C LEU A 375 13.16 10.62 14.26
N PHE A 376 13.84 9.56 13.84
CA PHE A 376 13.68 8.99 12.50
C PHE A 376 12.78 7.76 12.58
N LEU A 377 11.77 7.75 11.71
CA LEU A 377 10.78 6.67 11.56
C LEU A 377 10.86 6.20 10.11
N SER A 378 11.21 4.94 9.83
CA SER A 378 11.30 4.41 8.46
C SER A 378 10.24 3.35 8.14
N LYS A 379 9.61 3.47 6.95
CA LYS A 379 8.55 2.61 6.40
C LYS A 379 8.84 2.10 4.98
N LEU A 380 7.98 1.18 4.57
CA LEU A 380 7.57 0.69 3.26
C LEU A 380 6.20 1.19 2.70
N VAL A 381 6.12 1.96 1.56
CA VAL A 381 4.88 2.31 0.71
C VAL A 381 5.19 2.83 -0.74
N ILE A 382 4.40 2.51 -1.83
CA ILE A 382 4.45 3.09 -3.25
C ILE A 382 3.16 3.01 -4.15
N HIS A 383 2.87 4.07 -4.95
CA HIS A 383 3.00 4.40 -6.42
C HIS A 383 3.31 5.91 -6.64
N GLN A 384 4.55 6.19 -6.20
CA GLN A 384 5.37 7.42 -6.07
C GLN A 384 5.04 8.76 -6.78
N PRO A 385 5.16 8.81 -8.11
CA PRO A 385 6.30 9.64 -8.57
C PRO A 385 6.06 11.15 -8.61
N SER A 386 4.89 11.62 -9.06
CA SER A 386 4.63 13.07 -9.24
C SER A 386 3.48 13.63 -8.40
N GLY A 387 2.46 12.82 -8.11
CA GLY A 387 1.25 13.23 -7.37
C GLY A 387 0.30 14.14 -8.14
N LEU A 388 0.43 14.31 -9.46
CA LEU A 388 -0.47 15.17 -10.25
C LEU A 388 -1.84 14.51 -10.45
N VAL A 389 -2.91 15.30 -10.35
CA VAL A 389 -4.30 14.86 -10.57
C VAL A 389 -4.80 15.39 -11.92
N TYR A 390 -5.27 14.51 -12.79
CA TYR A 390 -5.85 14.88 -14.08
C TYR A 390 -7.37 14.89 -14.00
N LEU A 391 -8.00 15.95 -14.52
CA LEU A 391 -9.43 16.18 -14.41
C LEU A 391 -10.04 16.39 -15.79
N ALA A 392 -11.10 15.66 -16.11
CA ALA A 392 -11.96 15.93 -17.26
C ALA A 392 -13.03 16.97 -16.87
N CYS A 393 -12.85 18.22 -17.30
CA CYS A 393 -13.64 19.36 -16.84
C CYS A 393 -14.65 19.84 -17.91
N SER A 394 -15.86 20.15 -17.47
CA SER A 394 -16.92 20.80 -18.26
C SER A 394 -17.59 21.89 -17.40
N THR A 395 -18.61 22.57 -17.93
CA THR A 395 -19.42 23.52 -17.16
C THR A 395 -20.71 22.85 -16.66
N PRO A 396 -21.24 23.24 -15.49
CA PRO A 396 -22.51 22.70 -14.99
C PRO A 396 -23.67 22.85 -15.98
N GLU A 397 -23.72 23.97 -16.70
CA GLU A 397 -24.76 24.24 -17.71
C GLU A 397 -24.67 23.25 -18.87
N SER A 398 -23.45 22.94 -19.33
CA SER A 398 -23.26 21.93 -20.36
C SER A 398 -23.70 20.56 -19.88
N ARG A 399 -23.39 20.21 -18.63
CA ARG A 399 -23.75 18.91 -18.06
C ARG A 399 -25.25 18.71 -17.92
N ALA A 400 -26.00 19.79 -17.63
CA ALA A 400 -27.46 19.82 -17.58
C ALA A 400 -28.15 19.77 -18.97
N HIS A 401 -27.38 19.90 -20.05
CA HIS A 401 -27.89 19.85 -21.43
C HIS A 401 -27.36 18.68 -22.24
N TRP A 402 -26.11 18.30 -21.98
CA TRP A 402 -25.33 17.36 -22.77
C TRP A 402 -24.53 16.42 -21.87
N LEU A 403 -25.20 15.34 -21.50
CA LEU A 403 -24.67 14.21 -20.76
C LEU A 403 -25.37 12.94 -21.27
N PRO A 404 -24.86 12.32 -22.36
CA PRO A 404 -25.58 11.24 -23.05
C PRO A 404 -25.88 10.03 -22.18
N THR A 405 -25.06 9.74 -21.17
CA THR A 405 -25.26 8.66 -20.19
C THR A 405 -26.53 8.86 -19.35
N MET A 406 -26.96 10.11 -19.17
CA MET A 406 -28.22 10.48 -18.50
C MET A 406 -29.37 10.79 -19.48
N SER A 407 -29.21 10.44 -20.76
CA SER A 407 -30.14 10.79 -21.85
C SER A 407 -30.34 12.31 -22.03
N GLN A 408 -29.38 13.12 -21.58
CA GLN A 408 -29.37 14.56 -21.79
C GLN A 408 -28.70 14.84 -23.15
N LEU A 409 -29.52 15.05 -24.17
CA LEU A 409 -29.10 15.09 -25.59
C LEU A 409 -29.44 16.43 -26.25
N ASN A 410 -29.47 17.53 -25.48
CA ASN A 410 -29.68 18.87 -26.01
C ASN A 410 -28.38 19.44 -26.58
N SER A 411 -28.14 19.17 -27.87
CA SER A 411 -26.94 19.62 -28.59
C SER A 411 -26.71 21.14 -28.59
N THR A 412 -27.74 21.95 -28.38
CA THR A 412 -27.60 23.42 -28.35
C THR A 412 -26.95 23.92 -27.06
N GLY A 413 -27.05 23.14 -25.98
CA GLY A 413 -26.42 23.45 -24.69
C GLY A 413 -25.09 22.75 -24.46
N ALA A 414 -24.62 21.93 -25.42
CA ALA A 414 -23.33 21.24 -25.29
C ALA A 414 -22.16 22.23 -25.31
N SER A 415 -21.27 22.12 -24.34
CA SER A 415 -20.04 22.91 -24.29
C SER A 415 -19.08 22.51 -25.40
N THR A 416 -18.49 23.51 -26.03
CA THR A 416 -17.31 23.39 -26.91
C THR A 416 -16.01 23.69 -26.18
N LYS A 417 -16.10 23.93 -24.86
CA LYS A 417 -15.03 24.45 -24.02
C LYS A 417 -14.58 23.43 -22.98
N ASP A 418 -15.06 22.20 -23.04
CA ASP A 418 -14.57 21.13 -22.17
C ASP A 418 -13.06 20.97 -22.35
N TYR A 419 -12.39 20.55 -21.29
CA TYR A 419 -10.94 20.50 -21.26
C TYR A 419 -10.46 19.47 -20.25
N VAL A 420 -9.21 19.05 -20.43
CA VAL A 420 -8.48 18.34 -19.39
C VAL A 420 -7.69 19.37 -18.58
N ALA A 421 -7.70 19.23 -17.27
CA ALA A 421 -6.90 20.03 -16.35
C ALA A 421 -5.92 19.14 -15.57
N ILE A 422 -4.79 19.70 -15.18
CA ILE A 422 -3.91 19.15 -14.15
C ILE A 422 -4.08 19.98 -12.90
N TYR A 423 -4.38 19.33 -11.78
CA TYR A 423 -4.20 19.88 -10.45
C TYR A 423 -2.91 19.35 -9.84
N ASN A 424 -2.05 20.26 -9.38
CA ASN A 424 -0.85 19.91 -8.64
C ASN A 424 -1.13 20.03 -7.14
N PRO A 425 -1.27 18.94 -6.37
CA PRO A 425 -1.58 19.01 -4.94
C PRO A 425 -0.44 19.60 -4.10
N THR A 426 0.77 19.70 -4.64
CA THR A 426 1.91 20.33 -3.96
C THR A 426 1.81 21.85 -4.01
N THR A 427 1.43 22.43 -5.15
CA THR A 427 1.36 23.89 -5.33
C THR A 427 -0.06 24.44 -5.27
N SER A 428 -1.06 23.56 -5.33
CA SER A 428 -2.48 23.87 -5.56
C SER A 428 -2.77 24.55 -6.91
N ASP A 429 -1.85 24.49 -7.87
CA ASP A 429 -2.06 25.06 -9.20
C ASP A 429 -2.99 24.19 -10.04
N ILE A 430 -3.88 24.85 -10.79
CA ILE A 430 -4.67 24.23 -11.83
C ILE A 430 -4.15 24.71 -13.19
N THR A 431 -3.72 23.77 -14.01
CA THR A 431 -3.28 24.02 -15.38
C THR A 431 -4.31 23.43 -16.34
N ARG A 432 -4.98 24.27 -17.13
CA ARG A 432 -5.80 23.81 -18.25
C ARG A 432 -4.91 23.40 -19.41
N LEU A 433 -5.12 22.19 -19.94
CA LEU A 433 -4.34 21.67 -21.05
C LEU A 433 -4.94 22.13 -22.37
N THR A 434 -4.08 22.41 -23.34
CA THR A 434 -4.48 22.79 -24.70
C THR A 434 -4.38 21.61 -25.65
N THR A 435 -5.28 21.55 -26.63
CA THR A 435 -5.32 20.52 -27.68
C THR A 435 -5.17 21.17 -29.06
N PRO A 436 -3.97 21.72 -29.40
CA PRO A 436 -3.77 22.56 -30.59
C PRO A 436 -4.14 21.86 -31.91
N ASP A 437 -3.93 20.54 -31.99
CA ASP A 437 -4.12 19.75 -33.21
C ASP A 437 -5.45 18.96 -33.25
N PHE A 438 -6.28 19.06 -32.21
CA PHE A 438 -7.51 18.25 -32.08
C PHE A 438 -8.74 18.85 -32.79
N ASN A 439 -8.62 20.05 -33.34
CA ASN A 439 -9.78 20.88 -33.67
C ASN A 439 -10.30 20.73 -35.11
N ASN A 440 -10.52 19.50 -35.58
CA ASN A 440 -11.27 19.22 -36.81
C ASN A 440 -12.81 19.38 -36.61
N GLY A 441 -13.25 20.35 -35.81
CA GLY A 441 -14.59 20.94 -35.89
C GLY A 441 -15.69 20.44 -34.95
N ARG A 442 -15.44 19.43 -34.09
CA ARG A 442 -16.49 18.89 -33.17
C ARG A 442 -16.21 19.08 -31.68
N GLY A 443 -14.99 19.53 -31.34
CA GLY A 443 -14.59 19.82 -29.96
C GLY A 443 -14.52 18.59 -29.05
N LEU A 444 -14.22 18.86 -27.77
CA LEU A 444 -14.32 17.89 -26.70
C LEU A 444 -15.66 18.04 -25.99
N SER A 445 -16.29 16.91 -25.69
CA SER A 445 -17.32 16.77 -24.66
C SER A 445 -16.89 15.61 -23.76
N VAL A 446 -16.15 15.94 -22.71
CA VAL A 446 -15.34 14.97 -21.96
C VAL A 446 -16.19 14.18 -20.96
N HIS A 447 -15.86 12.91 -20.74
CA HIS A 447 -16.49 12.08 -19.71
C HIS A 447 -15.44 11.26 -18.94
N GLY A 448 -15.52 9.93 -18.93
CA GLY A 448 -14.51 9.06 -18.32
C GLY A 448 -13.15 9.18 -19.01
N MET A 449 -12.10 9.02 -18.22
CA MET A 449 -10.72 9.28 -18.64
C MET A 449 -9.75 8.41 -17.84
N ASP A 450 -8.73 7.93 -18.53
CA ASP A 450 -7.57 7.30 -17.92
C ASP A 450 -6.27 7.94 -18.41
N VAL A 451 -5.26 7.97 -17.54
CA VAL A 451 -3.94 8.55 -17.81
C VAL A 451 -2.88 7.53 -17.42
N VAL A 452 -2.22 6.98 -18.43
CA VAL A 452 -1.31 5.84 -18.27
C VAL A 452 0.10 6.25 -18.69
N PRO A 453 1.12 6.05 -17.84
CA PRO A 453 2.51 6.22 -18.24
C PRO A 453 2.86 5.30 -19.41
N SER A 454 3.64 5.82 -20.36
CA SER A 454 4.09 5.03 -21.48
C SER A 454 5.06 3.94 -21.01
N ALA A 455 4.86 2.72 -21.51
CA ALA A 455 5.74 1.59 -21.22
C ALA A 455 7.18 1.83 -21.70
N SER A 456 7.37 2.69 -22.71
CA SER A 456 8.69 3.03 -23.26
C SER A 456 9.34 4.24 -22.60
N ASP A 457 8.55 5.14 -22.02
CA ASP A 457 9.03 6.38 -21.40
C ASP A 457 8.04 6.84 -20.32
N PRO A 458 8.35 6.69 -19.02
CA PRO A 458 7.42 7.03 -17.95
C PRO A 458 7.14 8.53 -17.83
N ASP A 459 7.97 9.40 -18.44
CA ASP A 459 7.70 10.84 -18.50
C ASP A 459 6.67 11.19 -19.58
N VAL A 460 6.39 10.26 -20.49
CA VAL A 460 5.32 10.35 -21.49
C VAL A 460 4.06 9.68 -20.94
N LEU A 461 2.92 10.34 -21.10
CA LEU A 461 1.62 9.81 -20.69
C LEU A 461 0.71 9.66 -21.90
N PHE A 462 0.01 8.53 -21.98
CA PHE A 462 -1.16 8.37 -22.84
C PHE A 462 -2.40 8.76 -22.06
N VAL A 463 -3.28 9.56 -22.67
CA VAL A 463 -4.57 9.95 -22.09
C VAL A 463 -5.67 9.36 -22.96
N TYR A 464 -6.42 8.42 -22.40
CA TYR A 464 -7.60 7.83 -23.03
C TYR A 464 -8.81 8.59 -22.52
N LEU A 465 -9.58 9.19 -23.41
CA LEU A 465 -10.62 10.14 -23.05
C LEU A 465 -11.91 9.86 -23.81
N ILE A 466 -12.99 9.61 -23.08
CA ILE A 466 -14.31 9.50 -23.69
C ILE A 466 -14.76 10.88 -24.16
N ASN A 467 -15.17 10.96 -25.42
CA ASN A 467 -15.66 12.17 -26.07
C ASN A 467 -17.06 11.95 -26.64
N HIS A 468 -18.06 12.58 -26.04
CA HIS A 468 -19.46 12.49 -26.43
C HIS A 468 -19.82 13.52 -27.50
N ARG A 469 -19.41 13.28 -28.75
CA ARG A 469 -19.60 14.25 -29.83
C ARG A 469 -21.07 14.35 -30.24
N ILE A 470 -21.51 15.55 -30.62
CA ILE A 470 -22.84 15.77 -31.23
C ILE A 470 -22.90 15.00 -32.55
N PRO A 471 -23.88 14.12 -32.82
CA PRO A 471 -23.93 13.31 -34.02
C PRO A 471 -23.97 14.17 -35.29
N LEU A 472 -23.32 13.68 -36.36
CA LEU A 472 -23.32 14.32 -37.66
C LEU A 472 -24.55 13.92 -38.48
N GLY A 473 -24.99 14.83 -39.36
CA GLY A 473 -26.12 14.63 -40.27
C GLY A 473 -27.40 15.33 -39.82
N ASN A 474 -28.52 14.99 -40.46
CA ASN A 474 -29.79 15.71 -40.28
C ASN A 474 -30.64 15.18 -39.11
N LYS A 475 -30.26 14.06 -38.50
CA LYS A 475 -31.01 13.47 -37.37
C LYS A 475 -30.53 14.06 -36.06
N SER A 476 -31.47 14.39 -35.18
CA SER A 476 -31.16 14.96 -33.88
C SER A 476 -30.50 13.94 -32.95
N ALA A 477 -29.74 14.42 -31.97
CA ALA A 477 -29.17 13.55 -30.93
C ALA A 477 -30.24 12.77 -30.15
N ALA A 478 -31.46 13.30 -30.01
CA ALA A 478 -32.57 12.57 -29.41
C ALA A 478 -33.02 11.34 -30.24
N GLU A 479 -32.79 11.35 -31.55
CA GLU A 479 -33.15 10.23 -32.45
C GLU A 479 -32.07 9.17 -32.57
N VAL A 480 -30.79 9.57 -32.53
CA VAL A 480 -29.66 8.66 -32.84
C VAL A 480 -28.65 8.51 -31.70
N GLY A 481 -28.77 9.34 -30.67
CA GLY A 481 -27.84 9.44 -29.55
C GLY A 481 -26.59 10.24 -29.87
N ALA A 482 -25.68 10.32 -28.91
CA ALA A 482 -24.37 10.91 -29.12
C ALA A 482 -23.50 10.00 -29.99
N ASP A 483 -22.59 10.63 -30.75
CA ASP A 483 -21.55 9.95 -31.50
C ASP A 483 -20.29 9.83 -30.65
N SER A 484 -20.43 8.99 -29.62
CA SER A 484 -19.43 8.78 -28.59
C SER A 484 -18.23 7.99 -29.11
N VAL A 485 -17.03 8.45 -28.75
CA VAL A 485 -15.75 7.84 -29.15
C VAL A 485 -14.78 7.83 -27.97
N ILE A 486 -13.69 7.09 -28.11
CA ILE A 486 -12.52 7.19 -27.22
C ILE A 486 -11.41 7.90 -28.00
N GLU A 487 -10.94 9.02 -27.47
CA GLU A 487 -9.79 9.75 -27.99
C GLU A 487 -8.53 9.28 -27.25
N ILE A 488 -7.43 9.12 -27.98
CA ILE A 488 -6.11 8.85 -27.44
C ILE A 488 -5.27 10.10 -27.66
N PHE A 489 -4.77 10.67 -26.57
CA PHE A 489 -3.80 11.75 -26.58
C PHE A 489 -2.47 11.30 -25.99
N LYS A 490 -1.45 12.11 -26.22
CA LYS A 490 -0.13 12.01 -25.61
C LYS A 490 0.22 13.34 -24.95
N THR A 491 0.87 13.27 -23.78
CA THR A 491 1.47 14.42 -23.10
C THR A 491 2.72 13.98 -22.37
N THR A 492 3.38 14.89 -21.67
CA THR A 492 4.40 14.58 -20.67
C THR A 492 3.88 14.85 -19.27
N VAL A 493 4.52 14.28 -18.25
CA VAL A 493 4.22 14.60 -16.84
C VAL A 493 4.34 16.12 -16.62
N GLY A 494 3.25 16.75 -16.15
CA GLY A 494 3.19 18.21 -15.95
C GLY A 494 3.16 19.03 -17.25
N GLY A 495 3.06 18.38 -18.40
CA GLY A 495 2.91 19.01 -19.71
C GLY A 495 1.61 19.80 -19.83
N LYS A 496 1.63 20.85 -20.66
CA LYS A 496 0.48 21.76 -20.85
C LYS A 496 -0.32 21.46 -22.12
N VAL A 497 0.11 20.47 -22.91
CA VAL A 497 -0.42 20.18 -24.23
C VAL A 497 -0.82 18.71 -24.31
N LEU A 498 -2.04 18.45 -24.78
CA LEU A 498 -2.49 17.12 -25.20
C LEU A 498 -2.35 17.04 -26.72
N GLU A 499 -1.36 16.29 -27.17
CA GLU A 499 -1.16 15.95 -28.58
C GLU A 499 -2.16 14.84 -28.95
N HIS A 500 -3.03 15.08 -29.91
CA HIS A 500 -3.97 14.05 -30.35
C HIS A 500 -3.25 12.98 -31.15
N ILE A 501 -3.43 11.72 -30.75
CA ILE A 501 -2.86 10.58 -31.45
C ILE A 501 -3.89 9.94 -32.37
N ARG A 502 -5.11 9.70 -31.85
CA ARG A 502 -6.13 8.93 -32.58
C ARG A 502 -7.51 9.07 -31.98
N THR A 503 -8.52 9.10 -32.84
CA THR A 503 -9.92 8.85 -32.48
C THR A 503 -10.24 7.39 -32.76
N VAL A 504 -10.78 6.67 -31.78
CA VAL A 504 -11.26 5.30 -31.93
C VAL A 504 -12.78 5.30 -31.92
N GLU A 505 -13.36 4.90 -33.04
CA GLU A 505 -14.80 4.83 -33.25
C GLU A 505 -15.21 3.47 -33.80
N ASP A 506 -16.19 2.85 -33.16
CA ASP A 506 -16.85 1.63 -33.62
C ASP A 506 -18.28 1.65 -33.06
N PRO A 507 -19.28 2.12 -33.83
CA PRO A 507 -20.62 2.29 -33.31
C PRO A 507 -21.34 0.97 -32.95
N THR A 508 -20.76 -0.18 -33.31
CA THR A 508 -21.32 -1.49 -33.02
C THR A 508 -20.89 -2.03 -31.65
N VAL A 509 -19.77 -1.52 -31.12
CA VAL A 509 -19.22 -1.91 -29.80
C VAL A 509 -19.17 -0.73 -28.84
N ILE A 510 -18.81 0.47 -29.31
CA ILE A 510 -18.86 1.74 -28.57
C ILE A 510 -20.27 2.31 -28.73
N ILE A 511 -21.15 1.94 -27.80
CA ILE A 511 -22.57 2.30 -27.82
C ILE A 511 -22.79 3.54 -26.96
N ALA A 512 -22.55 3.42 -25.66
CA ALA A 512 -22.75 4.45 -24.65
C ALA A 512 -21.58 4.38 -23.64
N PRO A 513 -20.35 4.72 -24.07
CA PRO A 513 -19.18 4.57 -23.22
C PRO A 513 -19.29 5.46 -21.98
N ASN A 514 -18.91 4.94 -20.83
CA ASN A 514 -18.99 5.64 -19.55
C ASN A 514 -17.60 5.90 -18.97
N ASP A 515 -16.79 4.85 -18.82
CA ASP A 515 -15.40 4.94 -18.32
C ASP A 515 -14.43 4.03 -19.11
N VAL A 516 -13.13 4.27 -18.99
CA VAL A 516 -12.08 3.62 -19.81
C VAL A 516 -10.81 3.31 -19.00
N VAL A 517 -10.11 2.22 -19.32
CA VAL A 517 -8.73 1.93 -18.84
C VAL A 517 -7.83 1.56 -20.01
N GLY A 518 -6.69 2.25 -20.11
CA GLY A 518 -5.77 2.19 -21.24
C GLY A 518 -4.56 1.28 -21.04
N SER A 519 -3.93 0.86 -22.13
CA SER A 519 -2.63 0.17 -22.09
C SER A 519 -1.47 1.16 -22.14
N ALA A 520 -0.37 0.82 -21.45
CA ALA A 520 0.83 1.64 -21.39
C ALA A 520 1.55 1.81 -22.76
N ASP A 521 1.21 1.02 -23.77
CA ASP A 521 1.75 1.17 -25.13
C ASP A 521 0.96 2.16 -26.00
N GLY A 522 -0.17 2.70 -25.53
CA GLY A 522 -0.98 3.64 -26.29
C GLY A 522 -1.86 3.00 -27.38
N THR A 523 -2.01 1.67 -27.37
CA THR A 523 -2.62 0.93 -28.49
C THR A 523 -3.91 0.20 -28.17
N SER A 524 -4.21 -0.09 -26.90
CA SER A 524 -5.42 -0.80 -26.51
C SER A 524 -6.05 -0.23 -25.25
N PHE A 525 -7.31 -0.59 -25.02
CA PHE A 525 -8.06 -0.19 -23.83
C PHE A 525 -9.30 -1.06 -23.63
N TYR A 526 -9.75 -1.14 -22.38
CA TYR A 526 -11.09 -1.61 -22.03
C TYR A 526 -11.97 -0.41 -21.70
N PHE A 527 -13.27 -0.51 -21.94
CA PHE A 527 -14.22 0.54 -21.59
C PHE A 527 -15.57 -0.07 -21.24
N THR A 528 -16.36 0.63 -20.45
CA THR A 528 -17.73 0.23 -20.11
C THR A 528 -18.73 0.92 -21.01
N ASN A 529 -19.74 0.19 -21.47
CA ASN A 529 -20.98 0.80 -21.97
C ASN A 529 -22.01 0.74 -20.84
N ASP A 530 -22.48 1.90 -20.37
CA ASP A 530 -23.49 1.93 -19.30
C ASP A 530 -24.88 1.51 -19.77
N HIS A 531 -25.14 1.63 -21.08
CA HIS A 531 -26.35 1.18 -21.72
C HIS A 531 -26.10 0.30 -22.95
N GLY A 532 -27.04 -0.61 -23.23
CA GLY A 532 -27.05 -1.39 -24.47
C GLY A 532 -27.60 -0.63 -25.68
N SER A 533 -28.10 0.59 -25.47
CA SER A 533 -28.71 1.42 -26.51
C SER A 533 -28.37 2.90 -26.33
N ARG A 534 -28.25 3.63 -27.43
CA ARG A 534 -27.90 5.06 -27.42
C ARG A 534 -29.06 5.97 -27.00
N VAL A 535 -30.29 5.55 -27.31
CA VAL A 535 -31.54 6.28 -27.08
C VAL A 535 -32.69 5.31 -26.86
N GLY A 536 -33.84 5.83 -26.43
CA GLY A 536 -35.11 5.11 -26.47
C GLY A 536 -35.48 4.41 -25.17
N LEU A 537 -36.63 3.73 -25.21
CA LEU A 537 -37.27 3.14 -24.02
C LEU A 537 -36.43 2.04 -23.36
N SER A 538 -35.61 1.31 -24.15
CA SER A 538 -34.70 0.27 -23.65
C SER A 538 -33.82 0.79 -22.53
N ARG A 539 -33.28 2.01 -22.65
CA ARG A 539 -32.43 2.62 -21.62
C ARG A 539 -33.13 2.76 -20.27
N TYR A 540 -34.42 3.11 -20.28
CA TYR A 540 -35.20 3.21 -19.04
C TYR A 540 -35.54 1.85 -18.45
N LEU A 541 -35.71 0.82 -19.30
CA LEU A 541 -35.95 -0.55 -18.85
C LEU A 541 -34.71 -1.17 -18.18
N GLU A 542 -33.51 -0.73 -18.55
CA GLU A 542 -32.24 -1.14 -17.93
C GLU A 542 -32.19 -0.76 -16.45
N LEU A 543 -32.75 0.39 -16.04
CA LEU A 543 -32.89 0.79 -14.62
C LEU A 543 -33.75 -0.19 -13.79
N PHE A 544 -34.60 -0.99 -14.44
CA PHE A 544 -35.44 -2.00 -13.79
C PHE A 544 -34.83 -3.42 -13.84
N GLY A 545 -33.52 -3.52 -14.07
CA GLY A 545 -32.77 -4.77 -13.90
C GLY A 545 -32.44 -5.51 -15.18
N GLN A 546 -32.69 -4.93 -16.36
CA GLN A 546 -32.29 -5.55 -17.62
C GLN A 546 -30.78 -5.44 -17.80
N LYS A 547 -30.15 -6.59 -18.10
CA LYS A 547 -28.71 -6.70 -18.29
C LYS A 547 -28.32 -6.43 -19.74
N GLN A 548 -28.32 -5.18 -20.16
CA GLN A 548 -27.92 -4.79 -21.54
C GLN A 548 -26.60 -4.01 -21.61
N SER A 549 -26.03 -3.67 -20.45
CA SER A 549 -24.71 -3.06 -20.35
C SER A 549 -23.61 -4.06 -20.73
N SER A 550 -22.40 -3.56 -20.99
CA SER A 550 -21.26 -4.37 -21.41
C SER A 550 -19.91 -3.74 -21.07
N VAL A 551 -18.85 -4.56 -21.17
CA VAL A 551 -17.46 -4.11 -21.24
C VAL A 551 -16.93 -4.39 -22.65
N GLY A 552 -16.40 -3.37 -23.31
CA GLY A 552 -15.72 -3.46 -24.60
C GLY A 552 -14.20 -3.53 -24.45
N TYR A 553 -13.54 -4.08 -25.45
CA TYR A 553 -12.09 -4.01 -25.65
C TYR A 553 -11.82 -3.50 -27.06
N CYS A 554 -10.92 -2.53 -27.19
CA CYS A 554 -10.45 -2.04 -28.47
C CYS A 554 -8.93 -2.14 -28.54
N HIS A 555 -8.43 -2.49 -29.72
CA HIS A 555 -7.04 -2.27 -30.08
C HIS A 555 -7.00 -1.52 -31.41
N VAL A 556 -6.17 -0.50 -31.47
CA VAL A 556 -6.16 0.51 -32.53
C VAL A 556 -5.90 -0.03 -33.93
N GLU A 557 -5.30 -1.22 -34.04
CA GLU A 557 -5.06 -1.88 -35.34
C GLU A 557 -6.04 -3.03 -35.63
N SER A 558 -6.57 -3.68 -34.59
CA SER A 558 -7.37 -4.90 -34.75
C SER A 558 -8.87 -4.70 -34.50
N GLY A 559 -9.28 -3.46 -34.23
CA GLY A 559 -10.68 -3.07 -34.02
C GLY A 559 -11.19 -3.35 -32.60
N CYS A 560 -12.50 -3.24 -32.44
CA CYS A 560 -13.19 -3.38 -31.17
C CYS A 560 -14.00 -4.67 -31.10
N LYS A 561 -14.19 -5.20 -29.89
CA LYS A 561 -15.11 -6.30 -29.59
C LYS A 561 -15.68 -6.18 -28.18
N PHE A 562 -16.78 -6.86 -27.92
CA PHE A 562 -17.23 -7.04 -26.53
C PHE A 562 -16.28 -7.97 -25.79
N ALA A 563 -15.82 -7.50 -24.64
CA ALA A 563 -15.00 -8.26 -23.71
C ALA A 563 -15.87 -8.98 -22.66
N LEU A 564 -17.00 -8.38 -22.28
CA LEU A 564 -18.05 -8.96 -21.46
C LEU A 564 -19.41 -8.38 -21.84
N THR A 565 -20.46 -9.20 -21.93
CA THR A 565 -21.83 -8.76 -22.23
C THR A 565 -22.80 -9.21 -21.13
N ASN A 566 -24.04 -8.72 -21.21
CA ASN A 566 -25.09 -9.02 -20.24
C ASN A 566 -24.70 -8.61 -18.81
N THR A 567 -24.05 -7.46 -18.66
CA THR A 567 -23.81 -6.83 -17.36
C THR A 567 -24.97 -5.90 -17.02
N HIS A 568 -25.05 -5.50 -15.76
CA HIS A 568 -26.03 -4.53 -15.27
C HIS A 568 -25.33 -3.20 -15.02
N ALA A 569 -25.90 -2.11 -15.55
CA ALA A 569 -25.53 -0.72 -15.29
C ALA A 569 -24.02 -0.46 -15.07
N SER A 570 -23.16 -0.96 -15.97
CA SER A 570 -21.71 -0.85 -15.83
C SER A 570 -21.24 0.59 -15.98
N ASN A 571 -20.52 1.08 -14.99
CA ASN A 571 -20.09 2.47 -14.93
C ASN A 571 -18.55 2.51 -14.82
N GLY A 572 -17.98 2.87 -13.68
CA GLY A 572 -16.54 2.94 -13.47
C GLY A 572 -15.83 1.63 -13.81
N ILE A 573 -14.67 1.74 -14.46
CA ILE A 573 -13.78 0.61 -14.72
C ILE A 573 -12.39 0.93 -14.22
N ALA A 574 -11.79 0.00 -13.50
CA ALA A 574 -10.42 0.14 -13.02
C ALA A 574 -9.66 -1.16 -13.19
N VAL A 575 -8.34 -1.08 -13.30
CA VAL A 575 -7.44 -2.23 -13.41
C VAL A 575 -6.47 -2.23 -12.24
N ALA A 576 -6.39 -3.35 -11.53
CA ALA A 576 -5.37 -3.55 -10.50
C ALA A 576 -4.01 -3.89 -11.11
N PRO A 577 -2.91 -3.69 -10.37
CA PRO A 577 -1.56 -4.03 -10.83
C PRO A 577 -1.39 -5.49 -11.28
N ASN A 578 -2.18 -6.41 -10.73
CA ASN A 578 -2.18 -7.83 -11.11
C ASN A 578 -2.98 -8.12 -12.40
N GLY A 579 -3.55 -7.10 -13.05
CA GLY A 579 -4.37 -7.23 -14.25
C GLY A 579 -5.83 -7.64 -13.99
N THR A 580 -6.29 -7.71 -12.74
CA THR A 580 -7.72 -7.85 -12.41
C THR A 580 -8.46 -6.58 -12.80
N LEU A 581 -9.59 -6.71 -13.52
CA LEU A 581 -10.45 -5.58 -13.83
C LEU A 581 -11.64 -5.54 -12.87
N TYR A 582 -12.06 -4.33 -12.51
CA TYR A 582 -13.20 -4.06 -11.67
C TYR A 582 -14.19 -3.20 -12.45
N VAL A 583 -15.47 -3.53 -12.34
CA VAL A 583 -16.55 -2.75 -12.97
C VAL A 583 -17.63 -2.44 -11.94
N ALA A 584 -17.92 -1.16 -11.74
CA ALA A 584 -18.95 -0.70 -10.82
C ALA A 584 -20.35 -0.85 -11.41
N ASP A 585 -21.34 -1.08 -10.53
CA ASP A 585 -22.76 -1.04 -10.86
C ASP A 585 -23.40 0.24 -10.29
N CYS A 586 -23.83 1.15 -11.18
CA CYS A 586 -24.33 2.47 -10.81
C CYS A 586 -25.82 2.52 -10.47
N VAL A 587 -26.49 1.38 -10.39
CA VAL A 587 -27.93 1.33 -10.04
C VAL A 587 -28.17 0.43 -8.84
N TYR A 588 -27.64 -0.79 -8.83
CA TYR A 588 -27.81 -1.76 -7.75
C TYR A 588 -26.64 -1.81 -6.77
N GLY A 589 -25.53 -1.16 -7.10
CA GLY A 589 -24.33 -1.16 -6.28
C GLY A 589 -23.54 -2.45 -6.39
N GLY A 590 -22.32 -2.39 -5.88
CA GLY A 590 -21.35 -3.46 -5.96
C GLY A 590 -20.37 -3.32 -7.12
N VAL A 591 -19.39 -4.23 -7.12
CA VAL A 591 -18.30 -4.28 -8.08
C VAL A 591 -18.21 -5.69 -8.65
N THR A 592 -18.21 -5.81 -9.97
CA THR A 592 -17.92 -7.06 -10.66
C THR A 592 -16.40 -7.21 -10.81
N VAL A 593 -15.85 -8.35 -10.37
CA VAL A 593 -14.42 -8.65 -10.44
C VAL A 593 -14.18 -9.57 -11.64
N LEU A 594 -13.24 -9.17 -12.49
CA LEU A 594 -13.04 -9.74 -13.82
C LEU A 594 -11.59 -10.19 -14.05
N GLU A 595 -11.44 -11.36 -14.66
CA GLU A 595 -10.15 -11.90 -15.09
C GLU A 595 -10.03 -11.83 -16.62
N LYS A 596 -8.90 -11.28 -17.08
CA LYS A 596 -8.55 -11.20 -18.49
C LYS A 596 -8.10 -12.55 -19.05
N GLN A 597 -8.73 -12.94 -20.16
CA GLN A 597 -8.36 -14.13 -20.93
C GLN A 597 -7.31 -13.81 -22.01
N MET A 598 -6.68 -14.84 -22.57
CA MET A 598 -5.64 -14.69 -23.61
C MET A 598 -6.12 -13.91 -24.84
N ASP A 599 -7.40 -14.02 -25.18
CA ASP A 599 -7.98 -13.33 -26.33
C ASP A 599 -8.48 -11.92 -25.98
N ASN A 600 -8.25 -11.42 -24.76
CA ASN A 600 -8.76 -10.17 -24.20
C ASN A 600 -10.27 -10.17 -23.84
N THR A 601 -10.98 -11.31 -23.88
CA THR A 601 -12.28 -11.41 -23.22
C THR A 601 -12.14 -11.43 -21.69
N LEU A 602 -13.23 -11.17 -20.98
CA LEU A 602 -13.26 -11.10 -19.53
C LEU A 602 -14.22 -12.15 -18.97
N VAL A 603 -13.81 -12.79 -17.87
CA VAL A 603 -14.66 -13.73 -17.14
C VAL A 603 -14.94 -13.16 -15.75
N VAL A 604 -16.20 -13.24 -15.31
CA VAL A 604 -16.57 -12.86 -13.95
C VAL A 604 -16.03 -13.88 -12.97
N THR A 605 -15.12 -13.44 -12.11
CA THR A 605 -14.54 -14.28 -11.04
C THR A 605 -15.21 -14.02 -9.70
N ASP A 606 -15.76 -12.83 -9.50
CA ASP A 606 -16.44 -12.49 -8.25
C ASP A 606 -17.38 -11.29 -8.35
N THR A 607 -18.14 -11.05 -7.28
CA THR A 607 -18.93 -9.84 -7.11
C THR A 607 -18.84 -9.33 -5.66
N ILE A 608 -18.44 -8.08 -5.51
CA ILE A 608 -18.37 -7.37 -4.25
C ILE A 608 -19.69 -6.64 -4.05
N LYS A 609 -20.36 -6.82 -2.92
CA LYS A 609 -21.60 -6.11 -2.62
C LYS A 609 -21.30 -4.84 -1.82
N THR A 610 -21.97 -3.75 -2.17
CA THR A 610 -21.95 -2.49 -1.41
C THR A 610 -23.38 -2.09 -1.04
N GLU A 611 -23.50 -1.18 -0.08
CA GLU A 611 -24.80 -0.66 0.37
C GLU A 611 -25.41 0.32 -0.64
N TYR A 612 -24.58 1.07 -1.36
CA TYR A 612 -25.00 2.11 -2.32
C TYR A 612 -24.58 1.79 -3.76
N ALA A 613 -25.28 2.42 -4.70
CA ALA A 613 -24.89 2.49 -6.11
C ALA A 613 -23.49 3.13 -6.24
N LEU A 614 -22.66 2.57 -7.12
CA LEU A 614 -21.27 3.00 -7.32
C LEU A 614 -21.11 3.66 -8.69
N ASP A 615 -20.34 4.75 -8.76
CA ASP A 615 -20.02 5.47 -10.00
C ASP A 615 -18.60 5.09 -10.47
N ASN A 616 -17.68 6.04 -10.65
CA ASN A 616 -16.32 5.71 -11.06
C ASN A 616 -15.52 4.96 -10.00
N LEU A 617 -14.57 4.16 -10.50
CA LEU A 617 -13.62 3.38 -9.74
C LEU A 617 -12.21 3.92 -9.97
N ALA A 618 -11.39 3.91 -8.94
CA ALA A 618 -9.96 4.11 -9.04
C ALA A 618 -9.24 3.03 -8.25
N VAL A 619 -8.13 2.51 -8.77
CA VAL A 619 -7.23 1.68 -7.97
C VAL A 619 -6.10 2.58 -7.49
N ASP A 620 -5.93 2.65 -6.18
CA ASP A 620 -4.81 3.37 -5.60
C ASP A 620 -3.52 2.55 -5.72
N ALA A 621 -2.43 3.13 -5.25
CA ALA A 621 -1.11 2.60 -5.51
C ALA A 621 -0.81 1.22 -4.89
N ASP A 622 -1.41 0.93 -3.76
CA ASP A 622 -1.13 -0.31 -3.03
C ASP A 622 -2.24 -1.37 -3.26
N GLY A 623 -3.22 -1.06 -4.11
CA GLY A 623 -4.14 -2.04 -4.71
C GLY A 623 -5.59 -1.97 -4.21
N GLN A 624 -5.97 -0.97 -3.42
CA GLN A 624 -7.35 -0.78 -2.97
C GLN A 624 -8.16 -0.11 -4.05
N LEU A 625 -9.38 -0.61 -4.18
CA LEU A 625 -10.37 -0.05 -5.07
C LEU A 625 -11.14 1.04 -4.32
N TRP A 626 -11.11 2.25 -4.84
CA TRP A 626 -11.87 3.40 -4.38
C TRP A 626 -13.07 3.59 -5.29
N ALA A 627 -14.24 3.68 -4.68
CA ALA A 627 -15.49 3.80 -5.41
C ALA A 627 -16.28 4.99 -4.89
N SER A 628 -16.65 5.90 -5.78
CA SER A 628 -17.62 6.93 -5.43
C SER A 628 -19.00 6.29 -5.36
N ALA A 629 -19.79 6.70 -4.38
CA ALA A 629 -21.03 6.06 -4.04
C ALA A 629 -22.14 7.11 -3.88
N THR A 630 -23.34 6.73 -4.30
CA THR A 630 -24.52 7.58 -4.27
C THR A 630 -25.55 7.03 -3.29
N PRO A 631 -25.67 7.58 -2.08
CA PRO A 631 -26.66 7.15 -1.09
C PRO A 631 -28.11 7.28 -1.58
N LYS A 632 -28.40 8.26 -2.46
CA LYS A 632 -29.74 8.52 -2.99
C LYS A 632 -29.72 8.76 -4.51
N VAL A 633 -29.78 7.67 -5.29
CA VAL A 633 -29.70 7.69 -6.76
C VAL A 633 -30.67 8.70 -7.40
N LEU A 634 -31.92 8.76 -6.93
CA LEU A 634 -32.91 9.72 -7.47
C LEU A 634 -32.51 11.18 -7.23
N MET A 635 -31.82 11.50 -6.14
CA MET A 635 -31.37 12.87 -5.88
C MET A 635 -30.18 13.25 -6.76
N VAL A 636 -29.26 12.31 -7.03
CA VAL A 636 -28.18 12.53 -8.01
C VAL A 636 -28.77 12.73 -9.41
N VAL A 637 -29.76 11.95 -9.81
CA VAL A 637 -30.43 12.11 -11.13
C VAL A 637 -31.02 13.51 -11.27
N GLU A 638 -31.67 14.03 -10.23
CA GLU A 638 -32.21 15.39 -10.24
C GLU A 638 -31.12 16.45 -10.19
N HIS A 639 -30.08 16.28 -9.37
CA HIS A 639 -28.91 17.16 -9.33
C HIS A 639 -28.22 17.30 -10.70
N MET A 640 -28.11 16.20 -11.46
CA MET A 640 -27.51 16.21 -12.81
C MET A 640 -28.34 16.99 -13.84
N LYS A 641 -29.65 17.14 -13.63
CA LYS A 641 -30.53 17.98 -14.47
C LYS A 641 -30.61 19.41 -13.96
N HIS A 642 -30.47 19.57 -12.66
CA HIS A 642 -30.67 20.80 -11.90
C HIS A 642 -29.47 20.98 -10.96
N PRO A 643 -28.32 21.49 -11.45
CA PRO A 643 -27.09 21.61 -10.67
C PRO A 643 -27.22 22.47 -9.40
N GLU A 644 -28.29 23.26 -9.30
CA GLU A 644 -28.66 24.04 -8.11
C GLU A 644 -29.17 23.20 -6.93
N LEU A 645 -29.64 21.98 -7.19
CA LEU A 645 -30.07 21.05 -6.14
C LEU A 645 -28.85 20.35 -5.54
N SER A 646 -28.90 19.95 -4.26
CA SER A 646 -27.83 19.13 -3.67
C SER A 646 -28.19 17.64 -3.69
N SER A 647 -27.16 16.80 -3.68
CA SER A 647 -27.28 15.36 -3.55
C SER A 647 -26.26 14.83 -2.54
N PRO A 648 -26.66 13.91 -1.64
CA PRO A 648 -25.74 13.30 -0.70
C PRO A 648 -24.72 12.44 -1.46
N SER A 649 -23.54 12.32 -0.87
CA SER A 649 -22.35 11.78 -1.51
C SER A 649 -21.62 10.87 -0.53
N ALA A 650 -21.12 9.72 -1.00
CA ALA A 650 -20.30 8.82 -0.19
C ALA A 650 -19.12 8.26 -0.99
N ALA A 651 -18.11 7.76 -0.32
CA ALA A 651 -17.04 7.00 -0.95
C ALA A 651 -16.77 5.72 -0.17
N TYR A 652 -16.42 4.66 -0.89
CA TYR A 652 -15.96 3.41 -0.34
C TYR A 652 -14.50 3.16 -0.69
N ARG A 653 -13.81 2.52 0.25
CA ARG A 653 -12.56 1.82 0.05
C ARG A 653 -12.84 0.32 0.12
N ILE A 654 -12.45 -0.41 -0.91
CA ILE A 654 -12.70 -1.83 -1.07
C ILE A 654 -11.34 -2.54 -1.18
N SER A 655 -11.10 -3.48 -0.26
CA SER A 655 -9.86 -4.26 -0.18
C SER A 655 -10.17 -5.75 -0.08
N ILE A 656 -9.16 -6.60 -0.26
CA ILE A 656 -9.30 -8.04 0.01
C ILE A 656 -9.58 -8.23 1.51
N ASN A 657 -10.61 -9.02 1.84
CA ASN A 657 -10.89 -9.35 3.23
C ASN A 657 -9.91 -10.40 3.71
N THR A 658 -9.14 -10.00 4.70
CA THR A 658 -8.17 -10.83 5.39
C THR A 658 -8.55 -11.01 6.87
N GLY A 659 -9.75 -10.55 7.25
CA GLY A 659 -10.34 -10.70 8.56
C GLY A 659 -10.87 -12.11 8.85
N VAL A 660 -11.33 -12.36 10.08
CA VAL A 660 -11.88 -13.68 10.49
C VAL A 660 -13.04 -14.11 9.59
N ASN A 661 -13.81 -13.15 9.07
CA ASN A 661 -14.92 -13.44 8.17
C ASN A 661 -14.50 -13.98 6.80
N ALA A 662 -13.24 -13.81 6.40
CA ALA A 662 -12.71 -14.41 5.18
C ALA A 662 -12.73 -15.93 5.22
N PHE A 663 -12.55 -16.51 6.42
CA PHE A 663 -12.73 -17.94 6.64
C PHE A 663 -14.16 -18.41 6.41
N TYR A 664 -15.14 -17.54 6.63
CA TYR A 664 -16.56 -17.80 6.35
C TYR A 664 -16.96 -17.44 4.91
N GLY A 665 -15.98 -17.15 4.04
CA GLY A 665 -16.18 -16.90 2.62
C GLY A 665 -16.36 -15.43 2.23
N GLU A 666 -16.26 -14.48 3.16
CA GLU A 666 -16.25 -13.05 2.82
C GLU A 666 -14.90 -12.68 2.21
N LYS A 667 -14.81 -12.54 0.89
CA LYS A 667 -13.53 -12.30 0.19
C LYS A 667 -13.08 -10.84 0.14
N TYR A 668 -13.98 -9.89 0.38
CA TYR A 668 -13.72 -8.46 0.24
C TYR A 668 -14.22 -7.69 1.43
N LYS A 669 -13.44 -6.70 1.85
CA LYS A 669 -13.77 -5.76 2.90
C LYS A 669 -14.17 -4.44 2.25
N VAL A 670 -15.35 -3.94 2.60
CA VAL A 670 -15.91 -2.68 2.07
C VAL A 670 -16.03 -1.70 3.23
N GLU A 671 -15.38 -0.56 3.11
CA GLU A 671 -15.34 0.49 4.15
C GLU A 671 -15.82 1.82 3.61
N LYS A 672 -16.79 2.44 4.29
CA LYS A 672 -17.20 3.81 3.97
C LYS A 672 -16.15 4.77 4.54
N VAL A 673 -15.54 5.57 3.68
CA VAL A 673 -14.42 6.47 4.00
C VAL A 673 -14.80 7.95 3.90
N PHE A 674 -15.92 8.25 3.26
CA PHE A 674 -16.51 9.58 3.19
C PHE A 674 -18.02 9.44 3.10
N GLU A 675 -18.75 10.31 3.80
CA GLU A 675 -20.19 10.49 3.62
C GLU A 675 -20.57 11.92 3.99
N ASP A 676 -21.30 12.59 3.11
CA ASP A 676 -21.77 13.97 3.26
C ASP A 676 -23.21 14.08 2.77
N ASP A 677 -23.98 14.97 3.38
CA ASP A 677 -25.39 15.19 3.04
C ASP A 677 -25.58 16.05 1.76
N GLY A 678 -24.49 16.53 1.17
CA GLY A 678 -24.48 17.40 0.00
C GLY A 678 -24.01 18.82 0.30
N GLN A 679 -23.79 19.18 1.58
CA GLN A 679 -23.36 20.52 1.98
C GLN A 679 -21.88 20.79 1.69
N VAL A 680 -21.01 19.81 1.98
CA VAL A 680 -19.57 19.94 1.75
C VAL A 680 -19.28 19.62 0.28
N MET A 681 -19.91 18.56 -0.25
CA MET A 681 -19.79 18.13 -1.63
C MET A 681 -21.08 17.51 -2.15
N THR A 682 -21.49 17.91 -3.35
CA THR A 682 -22.65 17.32 -4.04
C THR A 682 -22.22 16.72 -5.38
N GLY A 683 -22.92 15.67 -5.78
CA GLY A 683 -22.80 15.11 -7.13
C GLY A 683 -21.46 14.46 -7.41
N ILE A 684 -20.82 13.88 -6.39
CA ILE A 684 -19.54 13.20 -6.60
C ILE A 684 -19.75 11.98 -7.46
N THR A 685 -18.89 11.82 -8.45
CA THR A 685 -18.90 10.67 -9.35
C THR A 685 -17.50 10.08 -9.49
N SER A 686 -16.53 10.61 -8.76
CA SER A 686 -15.16 10.13 -8.77
C SER A 686 -14.51 10.36 -7.43
N VAL A 687 -13.78 9.35 -6.99
CA VAL A 687 -12.91 9.41 -5.83
C VAL A 687 -11.61 8.71 -6.17
N ALA A 688 -10.51 9.39 -5.96
CA ALA A 688 -9.18 8.83 -6.15
C ALA A 688 -8.37 9.10 -4.89
N TYR A 689 -7.73 8.06 -4.37
CA TYR A 689 -6.86 8.20 -3.22
C TYR A 689 -5.41 8.11 -3.67
N ASP A 690 -4.69 9.21 -3.46
CA ASP A 690 -3.25 9.26 -3.55
C ASP A 690 -2.71 8.80 -2.21
N SER A 691 -2.71 7.47 -1.99
CA SER A 691 -2.20 6.80 -0.78
C SER A 691 -0.79 7.22 -0.40
N GLU A 692 -0.11 7.64 -1.44
CA GLU A 692 1.20 8.21 -1.51
C GLU A 692 1.46 9.40 -0.58
N ARG A 693 0.60 10.40 -0.76
CA ARG A 693 0.64 11.72 -0.14
C ARG A 693 -0.49 11.84 0.88
N ASN A 694 -1.24 10.75 1.08
CA ASN A 694 -2.43 10.67 1.89
C ASN A 694 -3.42 11.80 1.54
N ARG A 695 -3.85 11.81 0.28
CA ARG A 695 -4.83 12.77 -0.22
C ARG A 695 -5.95 12.03 -0.93
N LEU A 696 -7.16 12.25 -0.46
CA LEU A 696 -8.37 11.83 -1.14
C LEU A 696 -8.86 12.99 -2.01
N PHE A 697 -8.92 12.74 -3.31
CA PHE A 697 -9.52 13.64 -4.27
C PHE A 697 -10.95 13.20 -4.52
N ILE A 698 -11.89 14.09 -4.25
CA ILE A 698 -13.30 13.84 -4.51
C ILE A 698 -13.76 14.85 -5.55
N HIS A 699 -14.26 14.36 -6.67
CA HIS A 699 -14.75 15.17 -7.76
C HIS A 699 -16.01 14.56 -8.33
N GLY A 700 -16.68 15.27 -9.23
CA GLY A 700 -17.90 14.77 -9.82
C GLY A 700 -18.27 15.48 -11.10
N ILE A 701 -18.97 14.76 -11.96
CA ILE A 701 -19.40 15.24 -13.26
C ILE A 701 -20.36 16.44 -13.16
N ALA A 702 -21.07 16.59 -12.03
CA ALA A 702 -21.92 17.76 -11.71
C ALA A 702 -21.42 18.58 -10.52
N SER A 703 -20.24 18.28 -9.99
CA SER A 703 -19.66 19.05 -8.89
C SER A 703 -19.06 20.36 -9.42
N THR A 704 -19.30 21.46 -8.71
CA THR A 704 -18.78 22.79 -9.08
C THR A 704 -17.32 23.03 -8.64
N LYS A 705 -16.79 22.09 -7.87
CA LYS A 705 -15.45 22.14 -7.26
C LYS A 705 -14.95 20.70 -7.09
N MET A 706 -13.65 20.55 -6.87
CA MET A 706 -13.05 19.33 -6.35
C MET A 706 -12.75 19.52 -4.86
N LEU A 707 -12.90 18.47 -4.06
CA LEU A 707 -12.39 18.42 -2.71
C LEU A 707 -11.06 17.69 -2.67
N VAL A 708 -10.18 18.21 -1.84
CA VAL A 708 -8.91 17.60 -1.47
C VAL A 708 -8.99 17.37 0.03
N CYS A 709 -9.23 16.12 0.41
CA CYS A 709 -9.35 15.70 1.80
C CYS A 709 -8.05 15.00 2.23
N SER A 710 -7.68 15.18 3.50
CA SER A 710 -6.74 14.25 4.14
C SER A 710 -7.60 13.19 4.81
N LEU A 711 -7.32 11.91 4.54
CA LEU A 711 -7.98 10.80 5.24
C LEU A 711 -7.14 10.38 6.44
#